data_AF-A0A7C3D0D0-F1
#
_entry.id   AF-A0A7C3D0D0-F1
#
_cell.length_a   1.000
_cell.length_b   1.000
_cell.length_c   1.000
_cell.angle_alpha   90.00
_cell.angle_beta   90.00
_cell.angle_gamma   90.00
#
_symmetry.space_group_name_H-M   'P 1'
#
loop_
_entity.id
_entity.type
_entity.pdbx_description
1 polymer ?
#
loop_
_entity_poly.entity_id
_entity_poly.type
_entity_poly.pdbx_seq_one_letter_code
_entity_poly.pdbx_strand_id
1 'polypeptide(L)'
;MDDIAQNTLPEELLPGRIRKAENHLRLAGEALANELYEEARGWAERAVKQLAGFANLPDEAQALVKRASEILMQCGNTSTARESTSDDTPPSSSRQEGTPQDDKAYQAAAAFFHEAVELHQRPTKENLMAAVEGYDKAIELGRKLDLKVPEYRNNLASAFYNKGLAQQALGTPRSLADAVESYDEAIELRRELDLTVPEYHNDLAASYSNKGTAQAAHGTPRSLADAVQSFNEAIKLWRELDLSVPQYRNGLATAYSNKGLAQKALGTPRSLADAVRSFNEAIELGRELDLTVPEYRNGLATAFSNKGNAQQTLGTPGSLADAVQSFNEAIKLRRELDLTVPQYRNDLAAAYSNKGLAQQALGTPRSLADAVQSFNEAIKLRRELDLSVPQYRNDLAGAYSNKGLALAVLGTPQSLADAVRSFNEAIELRRELDLTVPQYRNDLAAALSNKGNAQRALGTPRSLADAVESHDEAIKLRRKLDLNVPQYRNDLATALSNKGLAQKALGTPRFLADALRSFNEAIELRRELDLKVPEYCNDLAAAYNNKGNAQQALGTPQSLADALEQYDAGLELLEAVPRLKHHAPLVHLESWFILSGAKSQAQYRLGRYDEAADVADEALSLAQELETRGQYRFRHKRETLFKQALEAYLAAGQAHFLPEIIFDHLDPGQAGHAADSVAMHRAAIETVQSALARLLQSAGNEKQVSELEATAKRLAEIRARYLGGSATAARLRAEGLLQRGDPGQAERELRDYMAARPRDPEGALNLAAFFVKQQNDSAALEAYQRAATVLILAAPRDAEREAISGQVGEIAGQMMALKLFAMGRAEGGDADNLMRQSDELLRWLEREFTGALFTPPDGTPLDTLSQAQEQTWRKESIYPALEATWAPFAEQRRGMLEHYIQERNEQALSREWERMRNMHQAMTQRIVAQLSTTWQGAAEAMLYALNDIWQSYLPRWQETPADARGDMEAEVCEAVARAVEEANQRLAACELEAETAVLKAQLGDIWEALAEQERRHLACAYRCLKQDELMRYAGLDFGLAVEWSLLKRIFEPLQQWCQDQIPGDRVLEDAVKQTVLGEYFLGRRRGLSLGLMSRAFVEALRAEEGDPSPQVQMIRSLINSMPRGAQLFPASGKQGKQRGKNLDRICELRNRCAHPGGEPPEAAALQALSRLVVEDEENGFYRYFGQACLEEQAGGNRA
;
A
#
# COMPACT_ATOMS: atom_id res chain seq x y z
N MET A 1 32.16 53.43 -26.14
CA MET A 1 33.18 54.38 -25.65
C MET A 1 33.14 55.57 -26.58
N ASP A 2 33.13 56.77 -26.00
CA ASP A 2 32.93 58.11 -26.60
C ASP A 2 31.48 58.64 -26.65
N ASP A 3 30.83 58.71 -25.48
CA ASP A 3 30.19 59.94 -24.96
C ASP A 3 29.66 59.66 -23.55
N ILE A 4 29.50 60.70 -22.72
CA ILE A 4 29.10 60.69 -21.29
C ILE A 4 30.29 60.58 -20.31
N ALA A 5 31.12 61.61 -20.30
CA ALA A 5 31.74 62.09 -19.08
C ALA A 5 31.19 63.49 -18.74
N GLN A 6 30.79 63.66 -17.48
CA GLN A 6 30.56 64.93 -16.76
C GLN A 6 29.31 65.75 -17.11
N ASN A 7 28.25 65.58 -16.31
CA ASN A 7 27.21 66.60 -16.08
C ASN A 7 27.22 66.99 -14.59
N THR A 8 28.19 67.80 -14.16
CA THR A 8 28.06 68.56 -12.92
C THR A 8 27.06 69.70 -13.17
N LEU A 9 25.94 69.68 -12.45
CA LEU A 9 24.91 70.72 -12.58
C LEU A 9 25.39 72.04 -11.96
N PRO A 10 25.07 73.21 -12.54
CA PRO A 10 25.42 74.51 -11.96
C PRO A 10 24.82 74.67 -10.55
N GLU A 11 25.65 75.01 -9.55
CA GLU A 11 25.24 75.16 -8.14
C GLU A 11 24.07 76.14 -7.95
N GLU A 12 23.88 77.10 -8.86
CA GLU A 12 22.76 78.05 -8.88
C GLU A 12 21.37 77.37 -8.95
N LEU A 13 21.30 76.13 -9.47
CA LEU A 13 20.05 75.35 -9.57
C LEU A 13 19.73 74.57 -8.28
N LEU A 14 20.69 74.43 -7.37
CA LEU A 14 20.61 73.57 -6.20
C LEU A 14 19.46 73.95 -5.25
N PRO A 15 19.20 75.24 -4.93
CA PRO A 15 18.07 75.62 -4.05
C PRO A 15 16.70 75.26 -4.62
N GLY A 16 16.56 75.19 -5.95
CA GLY A 16 15.34 74.76 -6.63
C GLY A 16 15.19 73.24 -6.67
N ARG A 17 16.31 72.51 -6.72
CA ARG A 17 16.34 71.05 -6.68
C ARG A 17 16.06 70.51 -5.27
N ILE A 18 16.60 71.15 -4.23
CA ILE A 18 16.31 70.85 -2.82
C ILE A 18 14.80 70.92 -2.56
N ARG A 19 14.15 72.02 -2.91
CA ARG A 19 12.68 72.17 -2.76
C ARG A 19 11.86 71.11 -3.50
N LYS A 20 12.33 70.63 -4.65
CA LYS A 20 11.67 69.54 -5.38
C LYS A 20 11.88 68.19 -4.69
N ALA A 21 13.09 67.93 -4.18
CA ALA A 21 13.40 66.73 -3.42
C ALA A 21 12.58 66.64 -2.13
N GLU A 22 12.42 67.74 -1.40
CA GLU A 22 11.55 67.83 -0.21
C GLU A 22 10.10 67.47 -0.53
N ASN A 23 9.54 68.05 -1.60
CA ASN A 23 8.18 67.75 -2.02
C ASN A 23 7.99 66.29 -2.42
N HIS A 24 8.95 65.71 -3.14
CA HIS A 24 8.92 64.29 -3.47
C HIS A 24 9.00 63.41 -2.21
N LEU A 25 9.81 63.77 -1.22
CA LEU A 25 9.92 63.00 0.02
C LEU A 25 8.69 63.12 0.92
N ARG A 26 8.00 64.26 0.89
CA ARG A 26 6.69 64.40 1.54
C ARG A 26 5.68 63.44 0.92
N LEU A 27 5.58 63.40 -0.41
CA LEU A 27 4.68 62.49 -1.12
C LEU A 27 5.07 61.02 -0.90
N ALA A 28 6.38 60.72 -0.85
CA ALA A 28 6.87 59.38 -0.54
C ALA A 28 6.44 58.93 0.87
N GLY A 29 6.55 59.82 1.88
CA GLY A 29 6.09 59.53 3.24
C GLY A 29 4.58 59.36 3.35
N GLU A 30 3.79 60.15 2.60
CA GLU A 30 2.32 60.00 2.54
C GLU A 30 1.91 58.68 1.89
N ALA A 31 2.57 58.26 0.81
CA ALA A 31 2.32 56.97 0.18
C ALA A 31 2.73 55.80 1.09
N LEU A 32 3.85 55.93 1.80
CA LEU A 32 4.34 54.92 2.74
C LEU A 32 3.39 54.75 3.94
N ALA A 33 2.85 55.85 4.47
CA ALA A 33 1.85 55.81 5.54
C ALA A 33 0.52 55.16 5.13
N ASN A 34 0.25 55.06 3.81
CA ASN A 34 -0.92 54.39 3.24
C ASN A 34 -0.57 53.00 2.65
N GLU A 35 0.61 52.45 2.96
CA GLU A 35 1.08 51.13 2.50
C GLU A 35 1.19 50.98 0.96
N LEU A 36 1.32 52.10 0.23
CA LEU A 36 1.51 52.13 -1.23
C LEU A 36 3.01 52.09 -1.58
N TYR A 37 3.66 50.95 -1.30
CA TYR A 37 5.12 50.82 -1.33
C TYR A 37 5.78 51.15 -2.69
N GLU A 38 5.17 50.79 -3.81
CA GLU A 38 5.70 51.12 -5.15
C GLU A 38 5.59 52.61 -5.48
N GLU A 39 4.53 53.27 -5.00
CA GLU A 39 4.34 54.71 -5.19
C GLU A 39 5.31 55.50 -4.29
N ALA A 40 5.46 55.06 -3.03
CA ALA A 40 6.44 55.60 -2.09
C ALA A 40 7.87 55.47 -2.63
N ARG A 41 8.20 54.30 -3.19
CA ARG A 41 9.47 54.05 -3.88
C ARG A 41 9.70 55.01 -5.04
N GLY A 42 8.73 55.11 -5.95
CA GLY A 42 8.85 55.97 -7.13
C GLY A 42 9.01 57.46 -6.79
N TRP A 43 8.46 57.93 -5.66
CA TRP A 43 8.68 59.29 -5.16
C TRP A 43 10.06 59.46 -4.50
N ALA A 44 10.52 58.51 -3.70
CA ALA A 44 11.84 58.55 -3.08
C ALA A 44 12.98 58.52 -4.12
N GLU A 45 12.89 57.68 -5.16
CA GLU A 45 13.85 57.65 -6.27
C GLU A 45 13.87 58.98 -7.04
N ARG A 46 12.69 59.60 -7.25
CA ARG A 46 12.58 60.93 -7.88
C ARG A 46 13.19 62.03 -7.01
N ALA A 47 13.21 61.90 -5.69
CA ALA A 47 13.88 62.85 -4.79
C ALA A 47 15.41 62.75 -4.91
N VAL A 48 15.96 61.54 -4.86
CA VAL A 48 17.41 61.28 -5.08
C VAL A 48 17.87 61.83 -6.42
N LYS A 49 17.08 61.61 -7.48
CA LYS A 49 17.39 62.11 -8.83
C LYS A 49 17.39 63.64 -8.95
N GLN A 50 16.70 64.39 -8.08
CA GLN A 50 16.80 65.85 -8.08
C GLN A 50 18.16 66.33 -7.56
N LEU A 51 18.78 65.58 -6.65
CA LEU A 51 20.03 65.94 -5.97
C LEU A 51 21.25 65.25 -6.60
N ALA A 52 21.04 64.27 -7.47
CA ALA A 52 22.10 63.64 -8.27
C ALA A 52 22.74 64.63 -9.27
N GLY A 53 24.08 64.61 -9.35
CA GLY A 53 24.86 65.43 -10.30
C GLY A 53 25.44 66.74 -9.74
N PHE A 54 25.31 66.99 -8.43
CA PHE A 54 26.03 68.08 -7.75
C PHE A 54 27.24 67.51 -6.99
N ALA A 55 28.41 68.13 -7.16
CA ALA A 55 29.66 67.64 -6.57
C ALA A 55 29.74 67.85 -5.05
N ASN A 56 29.10 68.91 -4.53
CA ASN A 56 29.02 69.23 -3.11
C ASN A 56 27.57 69.54 -2.74
N LEU A 57 26.94 68.66 -1.96
CA LEU A 57 25.60 68.90 -1.41
C LEU A 57 25.72 69.57 -0.03
N PRO A 58 25.00 70.67 0.25
CA PRO A 58 24.91 71.24 1.60
C PRO A 58 24.17 70.27 2.53
N ASP A 59 24.41 70.38 3.84
CA ASP A 59 23.86 69.48 4.87
C ASP A 59 22.35 69.23 4.75
N GLU A 60 21.58 70.26 4.36
CA GLU A 60 20.13 70.17 4.14
C GLU A 60 19.79 69.19 2.99
N ALA A 61 20.55 69.20 1.90
CA ALA A 61 20.35 68.28 0.78
C ALA A 61 20.82 66.85 1.11
N GLN A 62 21.89 66.71 1.90
CA GLN A 62 22.36 65.40 2.38
C GLN A 62 21.32 64.74 3.29
N ALA A 63 20.68 65.51 4.17
CA ALA A 63 19.60 65.03 5.03
C ALA A 63 18.41 64.49 4.22
N LEU A 64 18.09 65.10 3.07
CA LEU A 64 17.04 64.63 2.18
C LEU A 64 17.41 63.32 1.48
N VAL A 65 18.65 63.18 1.03
CA VAL A 65 19.15 61.92 0.45
C VAL A 65 19.07 60.79 1.48
N LYS A 66 19.48 61.05 2.73
CA LYS A 66 19.36 60.08 3.83
C LYS A 66 17.91 59.67 4.06
N ARG A 67 16.99 60.63 4.13
CA ARG A 67 15.55 60.36 4.33
C ARG A 67 14.93 59.59 3.16
N ALA A 68 15.36 59.86 1.93
CA ALA A 68 14.95 59.07 0.76
C ALA A 68 15.38 57.61 0.88
N SER A 69 16.59 57.40 1.39
CA SER A 69 17.20 56.08 1.54
C SER A 69 16.51 55.25 2.64
N GLU A 70 16.12 55.89 3.74
CA GLU A 70 15.31 55.27 4.79
C GLU A 70 13.94 54.81 4.26
N ILE A 71 13.28 55.64 3.43
CA ILE A 71 12.01 55.26 2.79
C ILE A 71 12.22 54.11 1.81
N LEU A 72 13.30 54.11 1.01
CA LEU A 72 13.61 53.02 0.07
C LEU A 72 13.92 51.70 0.79
N MET A 73 14.55 51.74 1.97
CA MET A 73 14.73 50.55 2.82
C MET A 73 13.40 50.00 3.32
N GLN A 74 12.47 50.87 3.74
CA GLN A 74 11.13 50.45 4.18
C GLN A 74 10.29 49.86 3.03
N CYS A 75 10.57 50.25 1.78
CA CYS A 75 9.98 49.65 0.58
C CYS A 75 10.68 48.36 0.10
N GLY A 76 11.63 47.81 0.84
CA GLY A 76 12.27 46.52 0.53
C GLY A 76 13.41 46.57 -0.50
N ASN A 77 13.97 47.75 -0.82
CA ASN A 77 15.10 47.89 -1.74
C ASN A 77 16.42 48.22 -1.01
N THR A 78 17.26 47.20 -0.78
CA THR A 78 18.52 47.32 -0.01
C THR A 78 19.74 47.75 -0.85
N SER A 79 19.64 47.76 -2.18
CA SER A 79 20.74 48.12 -3.09
C SER A 79 20.97 49.64 -3.17
N THR A 80 19.93 50.41 -3.52
CA THR A 80 20.00 51.88 -3.64
C THR A 80 20.15 52.62 -2.31
N ALA A 81 19.78 52.01 -1.18
CA ALA A 81 19.97 52.62 0.14
C ALA A 81 21.41 52.49 0.68
N ARG A 82 22.18 51.52 0.18
CA ARG A 82 23.61 51.35 0.50
C ARG A 82 24.49 52.33 -0.29
N GLU A 83 24.12 52.67 -1.53
CA GLU A 83 24.87 53.62 -2.35
C GLU A 83 24.74 55.09 -1.88
N SER A 84 23.72 55.41 -1.10
CA SER A 84 23.41 56.77 -0.65
C SER A 84 23.78 57.08 0.81
N THR A 85 24.29 56.08 1.56
CA THR A 85 24.72 56.21 2.97
C THR A 85 26.23 56.01 3.18
N SER A 86 27.00 55.78 2.12
CA SER A 86 28.46 55.72 2.18
C SER A 86 29.06 57.14 2.13
N ASP A 87 29.06 57.82 3.28
CA ASP A 87 29.98 58.91 3.55
C ASP A 87 30.88 58.48 4.72
N ASP A 88 31.77 57.52 4.44
CA ASP A 88 32.90 57.24 5.32
C ASP A 88 34.09 58.07 4.85
N THR A 89 34.31 59.21 5.52
CA THR A 89 35.64 59.83 5.57
C THR A 89 36.46 59.09 6.63
N PRO A 90 37.59 58.42 6.29
CA PRO A 90 38.43 57.80 7.29
C PRO A 90 39.21 58.87 8.08
N PRO A 91 39.47 58.65 9.38
CA PRO A 91 40.47 59.44 10.08
C PRO A 91 41.84 59.18 9.45
N SER A 92 42.68 60.23 9.44
CA SER A 92 44.02 60.24 8.88
C SER A 92 44.93 59.19 9.54
N SER A 93 45.09 58.04 8.88
CA SER A 93 46.25 57.17 9.02
C SER A 93 46.58 56.52 7.67
N SER A 94 47.81 56.74 7.22
CA SER A 94 48.52 56.08 6.11
C SER A 94 47.68 55.38 5.02
N ARG A 95 47.58 56.02 3.84
CA ARG A 95 47.24 55.34 2.58
C ARG A 95 48.13 54.10 2.40
N GLN A 96 47.52 52.92 2.42
CA GLN A 96 48.06 51.74 1.75
C GLN A 96 47.39 51.68 0.37
N GLU A 97 48.17 51.84 -0.70
CA GLU A 97 47.73 51.46 -2.04
C GLU A 97 47.47 49.94 -2.03
N GLY A 98 46.24 49.51 -2.35
CA GLY A 98 45.94 48.08 -2.56
C GLY A 98 44.66 47.51 -1.95
N THR A 99 43.59 48.28 -1.74
CA THR A 99 42.28 47.71 -1.38
C THR A 99 41.50 47.25 -2.63
N PRO A 100 40.75 46.12 -2.56
CA PRO A 100 39.98 45.55 -3.68
C PRO A 100 39.05 46.52 -4.41
N GLN A 101 38.52 47.52 -3.70
CA GLN A 101 37.57 48.50 -4.22
C GLN A 101 38.18 49.51 -5.20
N ASP A 102 39.50 49.70 -5.23
CA ASP A 102 40.16 50.69 -6.10
C ASP A 102 40.54 50.12 -7.48
N ASP A 103 40.38 48.81 -7.71
CA ASP A 103 40.68 48.16 -8.99
C ASP A 103 39.52 48.32 -9.99
N LYS A 104 39.76 49.06 -11.09
CA LYS A 104 38.76 49.31 -12.14
C LYS A 104 38.25 48.02 -12.79
N ALA A 105 39.08 46.98 -12.90
CA ALA A 105 38.66 45.70 -13.46
C ALA A 105 37.74 44.95 -12.50
N TYR A 106 37.98 45.05 -11.18
CA TYR A 106 37.11 44.49 -10.16
C TYR A 106 35.74 45.19 -10.14
N GLN A 107 35.70 46.52 -10.15
CA GLN A 107 34.45 47.28 -10.20
C GLN A 107 33.62 46.98 -11.45
N ALA A 108 34.28 46.85 -12.61
CA ALA A 108 33.62 46.46 -13.85
C ALA A 108 33.07 45.02 -13.80
N ALA A 109 33.82 44.07 -13.23
CA ALA A 109 33.36 42.70 -13.05
C ALA A 109 32.15 42.61 -12.10
N ALA A 110 32.19 43.36 -10.99
CA ALA A 110 31.09 43.43 -10.02
C ALA A 110 29.82 44.03 -10.63
N ALA A 111 29.93 45.07 -11.45
CA ALA A 111 28.79 45.67 -12.15
C ALA A 111 28.06 44.66 -13.06
N PHE A 112 28.80 43.93 -13.91
CA PHE A 112 28.22 42.88 -14.75
C PHE A 112 27.62 41.73 -13.94
N PHE A 113 28.26 41.36 -12.82
CA PHE A 113 27.73 40.35 -11.92
C PHE A 113 26.38 40.77 -11.32
N HIS A 114 26.27 41.99 -10.82
CA HIS A 114 25.03 42.50 -10.23
C HIS A 114 23.90 42.62 -11.26
N GLU A 115 24.19 43.14 -12.46
CA GLU A 115 23.22 43.18 -13.56
C GLU A 115 22.71 41.77 -13.92
N ALA A 116 23.62 40.78 -13.99
CA ALA A 116 23.25 39.40 -14.26
C ALA A 116 22.39 38.78 -13.14
N VAL A 117 22.63 39.12 -11.88
CA VAL A 117 21.80 38.69 -10.74
C VAL A 117 20.38 39.25 -10.84
N GLU A 118 20.23 40.54 -11.19
CA GLU A 118 18.90 41.15 -11.38
C GLU A 118 18.10 40.48 -12.50
N LEU A 119 18.77 40.18 -13.62
CA LEU A 119 18.17 39.45 -14.73
C LEU A 119 17.75 38.03 -14.30
N HIS A 120 18.61 37.33 -13.57
CA HIS A 120 18.34 35.98 -13.06
C HIS A 120 17.13 35.94 -12.11
N GLN A 121 16.95 36.97 -11.27
CA GLN A 121 15.79 37.07 -10.36
C GLN A 121 14.44 37.20 -11.08
N ARG A 122 14.43 37.46 -12.40
CA ARG A 122 13.23 37.52 -13.24
C ARG A 122 13.31 36.43 -14.32
N PRO A 123 13.14 35.14 -13.97
CA PRO A 123 13.55 34.02 -14.82
C PRO A 123 12.58 33.79 -15.99
N THR A 124 12.71 34.61 -17.04
CA THR A 124 12.28 34.23 -18.39
C THR A 124 13.45 33.55 -19.10
N LYS A 125 13.17 32.77 -20.14
CA LYS A 125 14.24 32.13 -20.92
C LYS A 125 15.24 33.17 -21.46
N GLU A 126 14.73 34.30 -21.94
CA GLU A 126 15.52 35.41 -22.45
C GLU A 126 16.39 36.04 -21.35
N ASN A 127 15.82 36.29 -20.16
CA ASN A 127 16.55 36.87 -19.04
C ASN A 127 17.59 35.91 -18.48
N LEU A 128 17.31 34.61 -18.42
CA LEU A 128 18.27 33.58 -18.00
C LEU A 128 19.45 33.50 -18.98
N MET A 129 19.19 33.57 -20.30
CA MET A 129 20.25 33.62 -21.30
C MET A 129 21.09 34.91 -21.18
N ALA A 130 20.45 36.07 -21.02
CA ALA A 130 21.14 37.34 -20.82
C ALA A 130 21.94 37.38 -19.51
N ALA A 131 21.43 36.77 -18.44
CA ALA A 131 22.16 36.62 -17.18
C ALA A 131 23.43 35.76 -17.36
N VAL A 132 23.34 34.64 -18.10
CA VAL A 132 24.51 33.82 -18.44
C VAL A 132 25.57 34.63 -19.19
N GLU A 133 25.18 35.46 -20.17
CA GLU A 133 26.10 36.36 -20.87
C GLU A 133 26.72 37.43 -19.95
N GLY A 134 25.93 37.98 -19.01
CA GLY A 134 26.42 38.91 -18.01
C GLY A 134 27.46 38.29 -17.07
N TYR A 135 27.20 37.05 -16.61
CA TYR A 135 28.18 36.30 -15.83
C TYR A 135 29.45 35.97 -16.63
N ASP A 136 29.34 35.66 -17.93
CA ASP A 136 30.50 35.43 -18.80
C ASP A 136 31.41 36.66 -18.88
N LYS A 137 30.84 37.86 -18.98
CA LYS A 137 31.61 39.12 -18.94
C LYS A 137 32.26 39.35 -17.57
N ALA A 138 31.54 39.08 -16.48
CA ALA A 138 32.09 39.17 -15.14
C ALA A 138 33.27 38.19 -14.94
N ILE A 139 33.15 36.97 -15.46
CA ILE A 139 34.20 35.94 -15.45
C ILE A 139 35.42 36.38 -16.27
N GLU A 140 35.21 36.91 -17.48
CA GLU A 140 36.30 37.38 -18.35
C GLU A 140 37.15 38.47 -17.68
N LEU A 141 36.49 39.42 -17.00
CA LEU A 141 37.15 40.47 -16.25
C LEU A 141 37.80 39.95 -14.96
N GLY A 142 37.11 39.07 -14.23
CA GLY A 142 37.61 38.46 -13.00
C GLY A 142 38.87 37.61 -13.21
N ARG A 143 38.99 36.92 -14.37
CA ARG A 143 40.21 36.18 -14.75
C ARG A 143 41.45 37.06 -14.93
N LYS A 144 41.29 38.38 -15.09
CA LYS A 144 42.39 39.35 -15.25
C LYS A 144 42.89 39.90 -13.91
N LEU A 145 42.21 39.60 -12.81
CA LEU A 145 42.59 40.03 -11.45
C LEU A 145 43.68 39.11 -10.85
N ASP A 146 44.40 39.60 -9.84
CA ASP A 146 45.38 38.77 -9.11
C ASP A 146 44.66 37.76 -8.19
N LEU A 147 44.49 36.53 -8.68
CA LEU A 147 43.81 35.45 -7.95
C LEU A 147 44.55 34.97 -6.69
N LYS A 148 45.72 35.52 -6.35
CA LYS A 148 46.32 35.35 -5.02
C LYS A 148 45.55 36.10 -3.93
N VAL A 149 44.76 37.10 -4.31
CA VAL A 149 43.84 37.79 -3.41
C VAL A 149 42.60 36.90 -3.21
N PRO A 150 42.33 36.38 -1.99
CA PRO A 150 41.24 35.43 -1.75
C PRO A 150 39.86 35.96 -2.17
N GLU A 151 39.61 37.26 -1.97
CA GLU A 151 38.34 37.89 -2.34
C GLU A 151 38.09 37.88 -3.85
N TYR A 152 39.10 38.22 -4.66
CA TYR A 152 38.98 38.17 -6.13
C TYR A 152 38.73 36.75 -6.62
N ARG A 153 39.42 35.77 -6.03
CA ARG A 153 39.21 34.35 -6.33
C ARG A 153 37.80 33.89 -5.96
N ASN A 154 37.30 34.24 -4.77
CA ASN A 154 35.95 33.88 -4.35
C ASN A 154 34.86 34.57 -5.18
N ASN A 155 35.07 35.83 -5.59
CA ASN A 155 34.13 36.54 -6.46
C ASN A 155 34.08 35.92 -7.87
N LEU A 156 35.22 35.53 -8.42
CA LEU A 156 35.27 34.78 -9.68
C LEU A 156 34.55 33.43 -9.55
N ALA A 157 34.77 32.70 -8.45
CA ALA A 157 34.04 31.46 -8.17
C ALA A 157 32.52 31.70 -8.04
N SER A 158 32.12 32.82 -7.44
CA SER A 158 30.72 33.20 -7.29
C SER A 158 30.06 33.53 -8.63
N ALA A 159 30.78 34.13 -9.58
CA ALA A 159 30.31 34.34 -10.94
C ALA A 159 30.04 33.02 -11.66
N PHE A 160 30.97 32.05 -11.58
CA PHE A 160 30.77 30.70 -12.09
C PHE A 160 29.60 29.97 -11.43
N TYR A 161 29.50 30.03 -10.10
CA TYR A 161 28.41 29.41 -9.35
C TYR A 161 27.02 29.94 -9.75
N ASN A 162 26.87 31.27 -9.89
CA ASN A 162 25.59 31.87 -10.28
C ASN A 162 25.27 31.66 -11.76
N LYS A 163 26.29 31.60 -12.63
CA LYS A 163 26.13 31.15 -14.02
C LYS A 163 25.56 29.72 -14.06
N GLY A 164 26.10 28.82 -13.24
CA GLY A 164 25.60 27.46 -13.12
C GLY A 164 24.13 27.39 -12.70
N LEU A 165 23.71 28.23 -11.74
CA LEU A 165 22.30 28.31 -11.32
C LEU A 165 21.39 28.77 -12.47
N ALA A 166 21.78 29.80 -13.22
CA ALA A 166 21.01 30.28 -14.36
C ALA A 166 20.92 29.24 -15.49
N GLN A 167 22.02 28.52 -15.75
CA GLN A 167 22.06 27.41 -16.72
C GLN A 167 21.21 26.21 -16.29
N GLN A 168 21.19 25.91 -14.99
CA GLN A 168 20.33 24.88 -14.42
C GLN A 168 18.85 25.26 -14.57
N ALA A 169 18.49 26.52 -14.33
CA ALA A 169 17.13 27.03 -14.50
C ALA A 169 16.64 26.95 -15.96
N LEU A 170 17.53 26.98 -16.96
CA LEU A 170 17.17 26.73 -18.37
C LEU A 170 16.73 25.28 -18.64
N GLY A 171 17.19 24.32 -17.83
CA GLY A 171 16.66 22.94 -17.77
C GLY A 171 16.89 22.05 -19.00
N THR A 172 17.60 22.50 -20.04
CA THR A 172 17.91 21.67 -21.20
C THR A 172 19.07 20.71 -20.90
N PRO A 173 19.17 19.53 -21.53
CA PRO A 173 20.30 18.63 -21.29
C PRO A 173 21.66 19.30 -21.51
N ARG A 174 21.76 20.18 -22.52
CA ARG A 174 22.98 20.96 -22.77
C ARG A 174 23.25 21.96 -21.65
N SER A 175 22.28 22.78 -21.27
CA SER A 175 22.46 23.77 -20.21
C SER A 175 22.71 23.13 -18.84
N LEU A 176 22.14 21.95 -18.56
CA LEU A 176 22.46 21.17 -17.36
C LEU A 176 23.90 20.64 -17.37
N ALA A 177 24.45 20.27 -18.53
CA ALA A 177 25.86 19.92 -18.66
C ALA A 177 26.75 21.16 -18.47
N ASP A 178 26.43 22.27 -19.12
CA ASP A 178 27.16 23.55 -18.96
C ASP A 178 27.12 24.05 -17.50
N ALA A 179 26.01 23.80 -16.78
CA ALA A 179 25.88 24.11 -15.36
C ALA A 179 26.86 23.31 -14.50
N VAL A 180 27.00 22.00 -14.78
CA VAL A 180 27.97 21.13 -14.08
C VAL A 180 29.40 21.63 -14.32
N GLU A 181 29.75 22.02 -15.55
CA GLU A 181 31.06 22.61 -15.86
C GLU A 181 31.31 23.92 -15.09
N SER A 182 30.31 24.81 -15.05
CA SER A 182 30.41 26.06 -14.29
C SER A 182 30.58 25.81 -12.79
N TYR A 183 29.91 24.79 -12.22
CA TYR A 183 30.14 24.43 -10.82
C TYR A 183 31.52 23.81 -10.59
N ASP A 184 32.06 23.04 -11.53
CA ASP A 184 33.42 22.50 -11.43
C ASP A 184 34.47 23.61 -11.38
N GLU A 185 34.36 24.64 -12.22
CA GLU A 185 35.23 25.82 -12.18
C GLU A 185 35.10 26.57 -10.83
N ALA A 186 33.88 26.74 -10.31
CA ALA A 186 33.67 27.35 -9.00
C ALA A 186 34.29 26.51 -7.86
N ILE A 187 34.20 25.18 -7.93
CA ILE A 187 34.78 24.24 -6.96
C ILE A 187 36.31 24.32 -7.01
N GLU A 188 36.93 24.32 -8.19
CA GLU A 188 38.38 24.44 -8.34
C GLU A 188 38.91 25.73 -7.70
N LEU A 189 38.28 26.87 -7.99
CA LEU A 189 38.65 28.15 -7.40
C LEU A 189 38.48 28.17 -5.88
N ARG A 190 37.40 27.59 -5.34
CA ARG A 190 37.12 27.58 -3.90
C ARG A 190 38.01 26.59 -3.12
N ARG A 191 38.46 25.49 -3.74
CA ARG A 191 39.41 24.54 -3.13
C ARG A 191 40.77 25.15 -2.82
N GLU A 192 41.17 26.21 -3.53
CA GLU A 192 42.42 26.92 -3.28
C GLU A 192 42.30 28.05 -2.24
N LEU A 193 41.12 28.24 -1.62
CA LEU A 193 40.91 29.19 -0.54
C LEU A 193 41.23 28.55 0.82
N ASP A 194 41.49 29.39 1.83
CA ASP A 194 41.71 28.93 3.20
C ASP A 194 40.38 28.49 3.84
N LEU A 195 40.14 27.18 3.91
CA LEU A 195 38.91 26.58 4.45
C LEU A 195 38.79 26.65 5.97
N THR A 196 39.74 27.30 6.67
CA THR A 196 39.55 27.71 8.07
C THR A 196 38.57 28.89 8.18
N VAL A 197 38.33 29.61 7.07
CA VAL A 197 37.27 30.62 6.95
C VAL A 197 35.93 29.91 6.68
N PRO A 198 34.97 29.93 7.61
CA PRO A 198 33.73 29.17 7.48
C PRO A 198 32.90 29.50 6.23
N GLU A 199 32.94 30.75 5.77
CA GLU A 199 32.22 31.20 4.58
C GLU A 199 32.73 30.51 3.32
N TYR A 200 34.05 30.43 3.12
CA TYR A 200 34.64 29.74 1.95
C TYR A 200 34.38 28.23 2.00
N HIS A 201 34.42 27.66 3.21
CA HIS A 201 34.10 26.26 3.43
C HIS A 201 32.63 25.95 3.09
N ASN A 202 31.69 26.79 3.56
CA ASN A 202 30.27 26.68 3.25
C ASN A 202 29.98 26.88 1.75
N ASP A 203 30.62 27.86 1.12
CA ASP A 203 30.46 28.15 -0.31
C ASP A 203 30.95 26.99 -1.19
N LEU A 204 32.04 26.33 -0.79
CA LEU A 204 32.52 25.12 -1.46
C LEU A 204 31.50 23.99 -1.32
N ALA A 205 30.95 23.76 -0.13
CA ALA A 205 29.91 22.75 0.10
C ALA A 205 28.65 23.01 -0.74
N ALA A 206 28.19 24.26 -0.79
CA ALA A 206 27.05 24.68 -1.62
C ALA A 206 27.28 24.43 -3.12
N SER A 207 28.52 24.61 -3.60
CA SER A 207 28.89 24.35 -4.99
C SER A 207 28.72 22.87 -5.36
N TYR A 208 29.19 21.96 -4.50
CA TYR A 208 28.97 20.52 -4.69
C TYR A 208 27.49 20.14 -4.62
N SER A 209 26.73 20.71 -3.70
CA SER A 209 25.29 20.41 -3.57
C SER A 209 24.52 20.82 -4.83
N ASN A 210 24.81 21.99 -5.39
CA ASN A 210 24.14 22.43 -6.62
C ASN A 210 24.63 21.70 -7.86
N LYS A 211 25.92 21.35 -7.94
CA LYS A 211 26.42 20.40 -8.94
C LYS A 211 25.64 19.09 -8.90
N GLY A 212 25.45 18.52 -7.70
CA GLY A 212 24.65 17.31 -7.52
C GLY A 212 23.20 17.48 -7.99
N THR A 213 22.60 18.66 -7.74
CA THR A 213 21.23 18.97 -8.18
C THR A 213 21.14 19.05 -9.73
N ALA A 214 22.08 19.70 -10.39
CA ALA A 214 22.15 19.73 -11.86
C ALA A 214 22.39 18.33 -12.46
N GLN A 215 23.25 17.52 -11.85
CA GLN A 215 23.49 16.12 -12.25
C GLN A 215 22.22 15.26 -12.07
N ALA A 216 21.49 15.45 -10.97
CA ALA A 216 20.25 14.73 -10.72
C ALA A 216 19.15 15.10 -11.71
N ALA A 217 19.09 16.36 -12.15
CA ALA A 217 18.12 16.85 -13.13
C ALA A 217 18.26 16.19 -14.52
N HIS A 218 19.44 15.65 -14.87
CA HIS A 218 19.61 14.83 -16.08
C HIS A 218 18.86 13.50 -16.02
N GLY A 219 18.60 12.97 -14.81
CA GLY A 219 17.74 11.80 -14.59
C GLY A 219 18.28 10.45 -15.08
N THR A 220 19.49 10.38 -15.65
CA THR A 220 20.09 9.11 -16.07
C THR A 220 20.67 8.36 -14.86
N PRO A 221 20.70 7.01 -14.83
CA PRO A 221 21.28 6.28 -13.70
C PRO A 221 22.73 6.69 -13.39
N ARG A 222 23.53 7.00 -14.42
CA ARG A 222 24.90 7.48 -14.25
C ARG A 222 24.93 8.87 -13.63
N SER A 223 24.16 9.82 -14.16
CA SER A 223 24.13 11.18 -13.62
C SER A 223 23.54 11.25 -12.21
N LEU A 224 22.58 10.37 -11.88
CA LEU A 224 22.06 10.21 -10.52
C LEU A 224 23.13 9.64 -9.57
N ALA A 225 23.95 8.69 -10.02
CA ALA A 225 25.07 8.19 -9.23
C ALA A 225 26.14 9.27 -9.00
N ASP A 226 26.47 10.05 -10.05
CA ASP A 226 27.39 11.19 -9.95
C ASP A 226 26.83 12.27 -8.99
N ALA A 227 25.52 12.53 -9.04
CA ALA A 227 24.83 13.43 -8.11
C ALA A 227 25.00 12.99 -6.66
N VAL A 228 24.81 11.70 -6.37
CA VAL A 228 25.01 11.14 -5.02
C VAL A 228 26.45 11.35 -4.55
N GLN A 229 27.45 11.26 -5.43
CA GLN A 229 28.85 11.55 -5.06
C GLN A 229 29.06 13.04 -4.75
N SER A 230 28.52 13.94 -5.58
CA SER A 230 28.59 15.38 -5.31
C SER A 230 27.91 15.74 -3.99
N PHE A 231 26.76 15.14 -3.66
CA PHE A 231 26.13 15.34 -2.36
C PHE A 231 26.96 14.78 -1.20
N ASN A 232 27.66 13.65 -1.37
CA ASN A 232 28.56 13.13 -0.34
C ASN A 232 29.70 14.11 -0.03
N GLU A 233 30.29 14.74 -1.04
CA GLU A 233 31.32 15.77 -0.83
C GLU A 233 30.76 17.00 -0.12
N ALA A 234 29.56 17.47 -0.52
CA ALA A 234 28.88 18.57 0.17
C ALA A 234 28.61 18.24 1.65
N ILE A 235 28.10 17.03 1.92
CA ILE A 235 27.83 16.52 3.28
C ILE A 235 29.11 16.46 4.12
N LYS A 236 30.22 15.99 3.53
CA LYS A 236 31.51 15.91 4.21
C LYS A 236 31.98 17.30 4.66
N LEU A 237 31.93 18.28 3.76
CA LEU A 237 32.33 19.67 4.05
C LEU A 237 31.42 20.32 5.10
N TRP A 238 30.10 20.21 4.97
CA TRP A 238 29.19 20.79 5.97
C TRP A 238 29.29 20.13 7.36
N ARG A 239 29.68 18.85 7.45
CA ARG A 239 29.92 18.17 8.73
C ARG A 239 31.15 18.70 9.48
N GLU A 240 32.09 19.33 8.79
CA GLU A 240 33.29 19.91 9.38
C GLU A 240 33.06 21.34 9.92
N LEU A 241 31.88 21.93 9.65
CA LEU A 241 31.48 23.25 10.14
C LEU A 241 30.77 23.18 11.51
N ASP A 242 30.74 24.31 12.22
CA ASP A 242 30.01 24.43 13.49
C ASP A 242 28.50 24.42 13.25
N LEU A 243 27.87 23.26 13.49
CA LEU A 243 26.44 23.06 13.32
C LEU A 243 25.58 23.83 14.33
N SER A 244 26.18 24.51 15.32
CA SER A 244 25.43 25.48 16.16
C SER A 244 24.86 26.63 15.33
N VAL A 245 25.49 26.94 14.19
CA VAL A 245 25.03 27.93 13.20
C VAL A 245 23.89 27.31 12.37
N PRO A 246 22.65 27.84 12.46
CA PRO A 246 21.48 27.25 11.79
C PRO A 246 21.62 27.09 10.28
N GLN A 247 22.33 28.02 9.62
CA GLN A 247 22.55 27.99 8.17
C GLN A 247 23.34 26.75 7.74
N TYR A 248 24.39 26.36 8.47
CA TYR A 248 25.21 25.20 8.14
C TYR A 248 24.47 23.90 8.41
N ARG A 249 23.75 23.81 9.54
CA ARG A 249 22.86 22.68 9.86
C ARG A 249 21.77 22.51 8.80
N ASN A 250 21.13 23.60 8.37
CA ASN A 250 20.12 23.57 7.32
C ASN A 250 20.70 23.19 5.94
N GLY A 251 21.90 23.67 5.63
CA GLY A 251 22.65 23.27 4.42
C GLY A 251 22.90 21.76 4.39
N LEU A 252 23.39 21.21 5.51
CA LEU A 252 23.61 19.77 5.67
C LEU A 252 22.30 18.96 5.54
N ALA A 253 21.22 19.40 6.19
CA ALA A 253 19.91 18.75 6.11
C ALA A 253 19.36 18.75 4.67
N THR A 254 19.57 19.85 3.94
CA THR A 254 19.19 19.98 2.52
C THR A 254 20.03 19.04 1.64
N ALA A 255 21.32 18.92 1.91
CA ALA A 255 22.21 17.99 1.19
C ALA A 255 21.76 16.53 1.33
N TYR A 256 21.41 16.11 2.54
CA TYR A 256 20.85 14.80 2.81
C TYR A 256 19.50 14.59 2.11
N SER A 257 18.63 15.59 2.13
CA SER A 257 17.35 15.53 1.41
C SER A 257 17.55 15.38 -0.10
N ASN A 258 18.45 16.15 -0.70
CA ASN A 258 18.73 16.08 -2.13
C ASN A 258 19.39 14.76 -2.53
N LYS A 259 20.32 14.25 -1.70
CA LYS A 259 20.88 12.90 -1.84
C LYS A 259 19.79 11.84 -1.81
N GLY A 260 18.87 11.93 -0.84
CA GLY A 260 17.72 11.03 -0.73
C GLY A 260 16.82 11.07 -1.97
N LEU A 261 16.58 12.25 -2.55
CA LEU A 261 15.81 12.39 -3.79
C LEU A 261 16.51 11.73 -4.99
N ALA A 262 17.83 11.91 -5.14
CA ALA A 262 18.60 11.24 -6.19
C ALA A 262 18.61 9.71 -6.01
N GLN A 263 18.75 9.22 -4.78
CA GLN A 263 18.68 7.80 -4.45
C GLN A 263 17.29 7.20 -4.70
N LYS A 264 16.23 7.96 -4.40
CA LYS A 264 14.85 7.58 -4.71
C LYS A 264 14.65 7.47 -6.22
N ALA A 265 15.17 8.44 -6.99
CA ALA A 265 15.06 8.44 -8.46
C ALA A 265 15.77 7.25 -9.13
N LEU A 266 16.80 6.66 -8.50
CA LEU A 266 17.40 5.40 -8.96
C LEU A 266 16.42 4.21 -8.88
N GLY A 267 15.42 4.25 -8.00
CA GLY A 267 14.26 3.35 -7.99
C GLY A 267 14.51 1.89 -7.57
N THR A 268 15.75 1.47 -7.32
CA THR A 268 16.04 0.12 -6.83
C THR A 268 15.63 -0.04 -5.35
N PRO A 269 15.23 -1.24 -4.87
CA PRO A 269 14.88 -1.43 -3.46
C PRO A 269 15.99 -0.97 -2.50
N ARG A 270 17.25 -1.27 -2.84
CA ARG A 270 18.42 -0.81 -2.07
C ARG A 270 18.54 0.71 -2.08
N SER A 271 18.45 1.36 -3.24
CA SER A 271 18.57 2.83 -3.31
C SER A 271 17.38 3.53 -2.63
N LEU A 272 16.19 2.94 -2.63
CA LEU A 272 15.04 3.46 -1.89
C LEU A 272 15.23 3.33 -0.36
N ALA A 273 15.80 2.22 0.11
CA ALA A 273 16.19 2.08 1.52
C ALA A 273 17.27 3.10 1.90
N ASP A 274 18.26 3.31 1.03
CA ASP A 274 19.29 4.34 1.21
C ASP A 274 18.69 5.75 1.24
N ALA A 275 17.68 6.01 0.39
CA ALA A 275 16.96 7.28 0.38
C ALA A 275 16.25 7.53 1.71
N VAL A 276 15.56 6.53 2.26
CA VAL A 276 14.92 6.62 3.58
C VAL A 276 15.94 6.94 4.67
N ARG A 277 17.14 6.32 4.64
CA ARG A 277 18.23 6.64 5.57
C ARG A 277 18.71 8.09 5.43
N SER A 278 18.93 8.56 4.20
CA SER A 278 19.29 9.96 3.96
C SER A 278 18.21 10.94 4.45
N PHE A 279 16.92 10.62 4.27
CA PHE A 279 15.84 11.46 4.80
C PHE A 279 15.76 11.43 6.34
N ASN A 280 16.09 10.32 7.00
CA ASN A 280 16.18 10.28 8.46
C ASN A 280 17.26 11.25 8.97
N GLU A 281 18.44 11.26 8.36
CA GLU A 281 19.52 12.20 8.71
C GLU A 281 19.06 13.67 8.52
N ALA A 282 18.37 13.97 7.42
CA ALA A 282 17.80 15.29 7.20
C ALA A 282 16.75 15.68 8.25
N ILE A 283 15.92 14.73 8.69
CA ILE A 283 14.90 14.93 9.73
C ILE A 283 15.56 15.19 11.10
N GLU A 284 16.60 14.44 11.45
CA GLU A 284 17.34 14.62 12.71
C GLU A 284 17.96 16.01 12.78
N LEU A 285 18.67 16.43 11.72
CA LEU A 285 19.22 17.78 11.62
C LEU A 285 18.13 18.86 11.64
N GLY A 286 17.02 18.64 10.95
CA GLY A 286 15.90 19.59 10.90
C GLY A 286 15.18 19.77 12.24
N ARG A 287 15.13 18.73 13.09
CA ARG A 287 14.53 18.79 14.43
C ARG A 287 15.31 19.68 15.41
N GLU A 288 16.60 19.89 15.16
CA GLU A 288 17.46 20.75 15.98
C GLU A 288 17.40 22.24 15.56
N LEU A 289 16.67 22.58 14.50
CA LEU A 289 16.46 23.96 14.08
C LEU A 289 15.30 24.61 14.86
N ASP A 290 15.32 25.95 14.95
CA ASP A 290 14.22 26.71 15.54
C ASP A 290 12.98 26.68 14.63
N LEU A 291 12.02 25.82 14.98
CA LEU A 291 10.79 25.63 14.20
C LEU A 291 9.81 26.81 14.31
N THR A 292 10.11 27.86 15.08
CA THR A 292 9.34 29.12 15.01
C THR A 292 9.58 29.84 13.68
N VAL A 293 10.72 29.56 13.02
CA VAL A 293 11.03 30.01 11.66
C VAL A 293 10.24 29.16 10.66
N PRO A 294 9.28 29.74 9.91
CA PRO A 294 8.40 29.00 8.99
C PRO A 294 9.15 28.16 7.96
N GLU A 295 10.28 28.66 7.45
CA GLU A 295 11.12 27.99 6.46
C GLU A 295 11.72 26.70 7.00
N TYR A 296 12.23 26.69 8.23
CA TYR A 296 12.80 25.48 8.84
C TYR A 296 11.70 24.47 9.17
N ARG A 297 10.54 24.93 9.66
CA ARG A 297 9.37 24.07 9.87
C ARG A 297 8.89 23.42 8.57
N ASN A 298 8.79 24.19 7.48
CA ASN A 298 8.37 23.62 6.18
C ASN A 298 9.47 22.74 5.57
N GLY A 299 10.76 23.04 5.79
CA GLY A 299 11.89 22.20 5.41
C GLY A 299 11.82 20.82 6.06
N LEU A 300 11.60 20.77 7.38
CA LEU A 300 11.41 19.52 8.11
C LEU A 300 10.18 18.75 7.61
N ALA A 301 9.05 19.43 7.37
CA ALA A 301 7.86 18.80 6.81
C ALA A 301 8.10 18.22 5.39
N THR A 302 8.96 18.87 4.61
CA THR A 302 9.37 18.41 3.28
C THR A 302 10.23 17.16 3.38
N ALA A 303 11.16 17.08 4.33
CA ALA A 303 11.95 15.87 4.59
C ALA A 303 11.06 14.67 4.96
N PHE A 304 10.08 14.88 5.84
CA PHE A 304 9.05 13.86 6.15
C PHE A 304 8.22 13.46 4.92
N SER A 305 7.79 14.42 4.10
CA SER A 305 7.05 14.13 2.86
C SER A 305 7.89 13.31 1.88
N ASN A 306 9.18 13.63 1.75
CA ASN A 306 10.09 12.91 0.85
C ASN A 306 10.39 11.50 1.35
N LYS A 307 10.57 11.32 2.67
CA LYS A 307 10.64 10.00 3.31
C LYS A 307 9.38 9.18 3.02
N GLY A 308 8.20 9.76 3.25
CA GLY A 308 6.92 9.11 2.96
C GLY A 308 6.79 8.71 1.50
N ASN A 309 7.23 9.56 0.55
CA ASN A 309 7.22 9.24 -0.87
C ASN A 309 8.17 8.08 -1.22
N ALA A 310 9.35 8.01 -0.62
CA ALA A 310 10.29 6.89 -0.83
C ALA A 310 9.73 5.58 -0.25
N GLN A 311 9.15 5.64 0.96
CA GLN A 311 8.46 4.51 1.59
C GLN A 311 7.26 4.04 0.77
N GLN A 312 6.46 4.97 0.24
CA GLN A 312 5.36 4.63 -0.67
C GLN A 312 5.85 3.94 -1.95
N THR A 313 7.01 4.35 -2.47
CA THR A 313 7.60 3.73 -3.68
C THR A 313 8.09 2.30 -3.41
N LEU A 314 8.49 1.97 -2.18
CA LEU A 314 8.81 0.58 -1.79
C LEU A 314 7.58 -0.34 -1.87
N GLY A 315 6.39 0.18 -1.57
CA GLY A 315 5.11 -0.47 -1.87
C GLY A 315 4.74 -1.71 -1.06
N THR A 316 5.58 -2.13 -0.09
CA THR A 316 5.21 -3.21 0.84
C THR A 316 4.17 -2.72 1.85
N PRO A 317 3.27 -3.57 2.38
CA PRO A 317 2.27 -3.14 3.36
C PRO A 317 2.87 -2.40 4.57
N GLY A 318 4.01 -2.86 5.08
CA GLY A 318 4.75 -2.19 6.15
C GLY A 318 5.27 -0.80 5.73
N SER A 319 5.94 -0.71 4.57
CA SER A 319 6.44 0.58 4.08
C SER A 319 5.33 1.58 3.75
N LEU A 320 4.16 1.11 3.29
CA LEU A 320 2.99 1.96 3.05
C LEU A 320 2.40 2.48 4.36
N ALA A 321 2.35 1.67 5.41
CA ALA A 321 1.95 2.12 6.74
C ALA A 321 2.92 3.18 7.28
N ASP A 322 4.24 2.96 7.13
CA ASP A 322 5.25 3.95 7.53
C ASP A 322 5.15 5.24 6.73
N ALA A 323 4.83 5.15 5.42
CA ALA A 323 4.61 6.32 4.58
C ALA A 323 3.46 7.18 5.12
N VAL A 324 2.34 6.55 5.52
CA VAL A 324 1.22 7.25 6.15
C VAL A 324 1.64 7.97 7.43
N GLN A 325 2.51 7.37 8.25
CA GLN A 325 3.04 8.03 9.45
C GLN A 325 3.95 9.22 9.12
N SER A 326 4.86 9.06 8.14
CA SER A 326 5.69 10.16 7.67
C SER A 326 4.85 11.34 7.15
N PHE A 327 3.76 11.07 6.41
CA PHE A 327 2.85 12.12 5.98
C PHE A 327 2.04 12.74 7.13
N ASN A 328 1.68 11.97 8.17
CA ASN A 328 1.04 12.54 9.38
C ASN A 328 1.95 13.56 10.07
N GLU A 329 3.25 13.28 10.19
CA GLU A 329 4.23 14.22 10.76
C GLU A 329 4.38 15.48 9.88
N ALA A 330 4.45 15.32 8.55
CA ALA A 330 4.46 16.46 7.64
C ALA A 330 3.20 17.33 7.75
N ILE A 331 2.02 16.70 7.87
CA ILE A 331 0.73 17.38 8.06
C ILE A 331 0.72 18.14 9.39
N LYS A 332 1.21 17.53 10.48
CA LYS A 332 1.28 18.16 11.81
C LYS A 332 2.12 19.44 11.75
N LEU A 333 3.30 19.38 11.14
CA LEU A 333 4.19 20.53 10.99
C LEU A 333 3.56 21.63 10.12
N ARG A 334 2.95 21.28 8.97
CA ARG A 334 2.37 22.28 8.06
C ARG A 334 1.08 22.92 8.57
N ARG A 335 0.34 22.26 9.48
CA ARG A 335 -0.84 22.85 10.14
C ARG A 335 -0.49 24.02 11.06
N GLU A 336 0.74 24.11 11.52
CA GLU A 336 1.22 25.20 12.37
C GLU A 336 1.76 26.40 11.57
N LEU A 337 1.77 26.33 10.23
CA LEU A 337 2.15 27.43 9.35
C LEU A 337 0.97 28.37 9.08
N ASP A 338 1.27 29.61 8.71
CA ASP A 338 0.25 30.58 8.27
C ASP A 338 -0.32 30.18 6.90
N LEU A 339 -1.52 29.60 6.91
CA LEU A 339 -2.20 29.13 5.71
C LEU A 339 -2.79 30.26 4.85
N THR A 340 -2.66 31.54 5.25
CA THR A 340 -2.92 32.67 4.34
C THR A 340 -1.88 32.76 3.23
N VAL A 341 -0.68 32.22 3.47
CA VAL A 341 0.35 32.04 2.44
C VAL A 341 -0.07 30.88 1.52
N PRO A 342 -0.37 31.14 0.22
CA PRO A 342 -0.90 30.13 -0.69
C PRO A 342 -0.01 28.89 -0.82
N GLN A 343 1.32 29.07 -0.76
CA GLN A 343 2.27 27.97 -0.84
C GLN A 343 2.13 26.99 0.32
N TYR A 344 2.07 27.47 1.57
CA TYR A 344 1.93 26.59 2.74
C TYR A 344 0.59 25.85 2.74
N ARG A 345 -0.49 26.51 2.30
CA ARG A 345 -1.79 25.87 2.09
C ARG A 345 -1.72 24.77 1.03
N ASN A 346 -1.07 25.01 -0.11
CA ASN A 346 -0.92 23.97 -1.14
C ASN A 346 -0.01 22.83 -0.69
N ASP A 347 1.07 23.12 0.05
CA ASP A 347 1.99 22.12 0.60
C ASP A 347 1.29 21.21 1.63
N LEU A 348 0.40 21.77 2.45
CA LEU A 348 -0.45 20.98 3.36
C LEU A 348 -1.42 20.09 2.58
N ALA A 349 -2.06 20.63 1.54
CA ALA A 349 -2.95 19.85 0.67
C ALA A 349 -2.21 18.72 -0.09
N ALA A 350 -0.96 18.96 -0.49
CA ALA A 350 -0.09 17.95 -1.09
C ALA A 350 0.25 16.83 -0.10
N ALA A 351 0.52 17.15 1.17
CA ALA A 351 0.76 16.14 2.20
C ALA A 351 -0.48 15.24 2.42
N TYR A 352 -1.68 15.82 2.45
CA TYR A 352 -2.93 15.06 2.48
C TYR A 352 -3.13 14.20 1.23
N SER A 353 -2.82 14.73 0.05
CA SER A 353 -2.89 13.97 -1.20
C SER A 353 -1.96 12.76 -1.17
N ASN A 354 -0.71 12.94 -0.74
CA ASN A 354 0.28 11.86 -0.67
C ASN A 354 -0.10 10.83 0.40
N LYS A 355 -0.61 11.26 1.55
CA LYS A 355 -1.20 10.38 2.56
C LYS A 355 -2.34 9.54 1.96
N GLY A 356 -3.25 10.18 1.23
CA GLY A 356 -4.35 9.51 0.55
C GLY A 356 -3.87 8.48 -0.46
N LEU A 357 -2.81 8.78 -1.22
CA LEU A 357 -2.23 7.83 -2.18
C LEU A 357 -1.58 6.62 -1.49
N ALA A 358 -0.85 6.82 -0.38
CA ALA A 358 -0.31 5.71 0.41
C ALA A 358 -1.42 4.85 1.03
N GLN A 359 -2.47 5.48 1.55
CA GLN A 359 -3.66 4.78 2.07
C GLN A 359 -4.40 4.00 0.97
N GLN A 360 -4.52 4.57 -0.23
CA GLN A 360 -5.11 3.91 -1.37
C GLN A 360 -4.31 2.68 -1.79
N ALA A 361 -2.97 2.78 -1.78
CA ALA A 361 -2.08 1.69 -2.14
C ALA A 361 -2.13 0.50 -1.15
N LEU A 362 -2.53 0.72 0.12
CA LEU A 362 -2.79 -0.38 1.06
C LEU A 362 -3.98 -1.25 0.64
N GLY A 363 -4.94 -0.71 -0.12
CA GLY A 363 -5.98 -1.48 -0.82
C GLY A 363 -7.06 -2.16 0.04
N THR A 364 -6.98 -2.09 1.37
CA THR A 364 -8.05 -2.59 2.25
C THR A 364 -9.27 -1.65 2.20
N PRO A 365 -10.51 -2.15 2.39
CA PRO A 365 -11.70 -1.30 2.42
C PRO A 365 -11.60 -0.13 3.40
N ARG A 366 -11.06 -0.38 4.59
CA ARG A 366 -10.82 0.67 5.60
C ARG A 366 -9.81 1.71 5.12
N SER A 367 -8.66 1.27 4.61
CA SER A 367 -7.64 2.21 4.10
C SER A 367 -8.11 3.02 2.90
N LEU A 368 -8.97 2.46 2.03
CA LEU A 368 -9.58 3.19 0.92
C LEU A 368 -10.57 4.25 1.40
N ALA A 369 -11.36 3.95 2.44
CA ALA A 369 -12.22 4.94 3.08
C ALA A 369 -11.40 6.09 3.69
N ASP A 370 -10.30 5.77 4.38
CA ASP A 370 -9.39 6.78 4.94
C ASP A 370 -8.72 7.62 3.83
N ALA A 371 -8.35 7.01 2.70
CA ALA A 371 -7.81 7.71 1.53
C ALA A 371 -8.79 8.76 1.00
N VAL A 372 -10.07 8.39 0.87
CA VAL A 372 -11.14 9.33 0.46
C VAL A 372 -11.24 10.51 1.43
N GLN A 373 -11.10 10.29 2.74
CA GLN A 373 -11.08 11.39 3.71
C GLN A 373 -9.86 12.29 3.55
N SER A 374 -8.67 11.72 3.36
CA SER A 374 -7.45 12.50 3.09
C SER A 374 -7.59 13.35 1.82
N PHE A 375 -8.17 12.81 0.74
CA PHE A 375 -8.44 13.58 -0.47
C PHE A 375 -9.51 14.67 -0.27
N ASN A 376 -10.52 14.44 0.57
CA ASN A 376 -11.50 15.49 0.93
C ASN A 376 -10.82 16.68 1.63
N GLU A 377 -9.89 16.42 2.54
CA GLU A 377 -9.11 17.50 3.19
C GLU A 377 -8.22 18.25 2.18
N ALA A 378 -7.56 17.55 1.26
CA ALA A 378 -6.80 18.19 0.19
C ALA A 378 -7.67 19.05 -0.72
N ILE A 379 -8.86 18.57 -1.10
CA ILE A 379 -9.86 19.31 -1.90
C ILE A 379 -10.31 20.58 -1.15
N LYS A 380 -10.62 20.46 0.14
CA LYS A 380 -11.05 21.59 0.98
C LYS A 380 -9.99 22.70 0.98
N LEU A 381 -8.73 22.34 1.22
CA LEU A 381 -7.62 23.31 1.23
C LEU A 381 -7.40 23.96 -0.14
N ARG A 382 -7.44 23.19 -1.24
CA ARG A 382 -7.19 23.73 -2.58
C ARG A 382 -8.34 24.57 -3.14
N ARG A 383 -9.57 24.37 -2.68
CA ARG A 383 -10.72 25.23 -3.02
C ARG A 383 -10.57 26.67 -2.53
N GLU A 384 -9.74 26.89 -1.51
CA GLU A 384 -9.46 28.22 -0.95
C GLU A 384 -8.26 28.92 -1.63
N LEU A 385 -7.68 28.33 -2.68
CA LEU A 385 -6.60 28.95 -3.48
C LEU A 385 -7.20 29.74 -4.65
N ASP A 386 -6.44 30.71 -5.16
CA ASP A 386 -6.80 31.43 -6.39
C ASP A 386 -6.69 30.50 -7.61
N LEU A 387 -7.83 30.02 -8.11
CA LEU A 387 -7.92 29.12 -9.25
C LEU A 387 -7.68 29.82 -10.60
N SER A 388 -7.42 31.14 -10.62
CA SER A 388 -6.89 31.82 -11.81
C SER A 388 -5.46 31.37 -12.12
N VAL A 389 -4.74 30.89 -11.10
CA VAL A 389 -3.42 30.25 -11.23
C VAL A 389 -3.61 28.83 -11.78
N PRO A 390 -3.13 28.53 -13.01
CA PRO A 390 -3.37 27.23 -13.66
C PRO A 390 -2.89 26.02 -12.83
N GLN A 391 -1.80 26.18 -12.07
CA GLN A 391 -1.25 25.13 -11.22
C GLN A 391 -2.21 24.74 -10.09
N TYR A 392 -2.76 25.71 -9.35
CA TYR A 392 -3.70 25.42 -8.26
C TYR A 392 -4.99 24.80 -8.76
N ARG A 393 -5.47 25.24 -9.93
CA ARG A 393 -6.61 24.63 -10.62
C ARG A 393 -6.33 23.17 -11.00
N ASN A 394 -5.17 22.88 -11.58
CA ASN A 394 -4.81 21.50 -11.95
C ASN A 394 -4.58 20.61 -10.71
N ASP A 395 -4.00 21.16 -9.64
CA ASP A 395 -3.78 20.46 -8.37
C ASP A 395 -5.12 20.10 -7.69
N LEU A 396 -6.13 20.97 -7.75
CA LEU A 396 -7.48 20.68 -7.28
C LEU A 396 -8.13 19.57 -8.11
N ALA A 397 -8.02 19.65 -9.44
CA ALA A 397 -8.49 18.59 -10.34
C ALA A 397 -7.78 17.25 -10.10
N GLY A 398 -6.49 17.28 -9.75
CA GLY A 398 -5.71 16.12 -9.33
C GLY A 398 -6.26 15.47 -8.05
N ALA A 399 -6.62 16.28 -7.04
CA ALA A 399 -7.21 15.76 -5.81
C ALA A 399 -8.56 15.08 -6.05
N TYR A 400 -9.42 15.65 -6.90
CA TYR A 400 -10.67 15.02 -7.34
C TYR A 400 -10.44 13.71 -8.11
N SER A 401 -9.44 13.70 -9.01
CA SER A 401 -9.07 12.49 -9.75
C SER A 401 -8.62 11.37 -8.81
N ASN A 402 -7.79 11.68 -7.81
CA ASN A 402 -7.30 10.70 -6.84
C ASN A 402 -8.44 10.17 -5.95
N LYS A 403 -9.34 11.05 -5.49
CA LYS A 403 -10.58 10.64 -4.80
C LYS A 403 -11.42 9.70 -5.66
N GLY A 404 -11.61 10.04 -6.93
CA GLY A 404 -12.35 9.20 -7.87
C GLY A 404 -11.70 7.82 -8.06
N LEU A 405 -10.37 7.75 -8.13
CA LEU A 405 -9.64 6.48 -8.23
C LEU A 405 -9.80 5.63 -6.97
N ALA A 406 -9.68 6.21 -5.77
CA ALA A 406 -9.88 5.47 -4.52
C ALA A 406 -11.32 4.93 -4.39
N LEU A 407 -12.32 5.73 -4.77
CA LEU A 407 -13.71 5.31 -4.82
C LEU A 407 -13.94 4.19 -5.85
N ALA A 408 -13.30 4.27 -7.03
CA ALA A 408 -13.45 3.25 -8.05
C ALA A 408 -12.90 1.88 -7.63
N VAL A 409 -11.85 1.85 -6.80
CA VAL A 409 -11.27 0.61 -6.25
C VAL A 409 -12.22 -0.07 -5.24
N LEU A 410 -13.04 0.68 -4.50
CA LEU A 410 -14.05 0.10 -3.60
C LEU A 410 -15.10 -0.72 -4.36
N GLY A 411 -15.38 -0.39 -5.62
CA GLY A 411 -16.11 -1.24 -6.58
C GLY A 411 -17.61 -1.43 -6.30
N THR A 412 -18.16 -0.88 -5.23
CA THR A 412 -19.62 -0.90 -5.01
C THR A 412 -20.32 0.02 -6.01
N PRO A 413 -21.55 -0.28 -6.46
CA PRO A 413 -22.27 0.58 -7.40
C PRO A 413 -22.34 2.05 -6.97
N GLN A 414 -22.56 2.30 -5.67
CA GLN A 414 -22.58 3.64 -5.10
C GLN A 414 -21.19 4.31 -5.16
N SER A 415 -20.13 3.61 -4.75
CA SER A 415 -18.77 4.17 -4.81
C SER A 415 -18.32 4.47 -6.25
N LEU A 416 -18.72 3.65 -7.22
CA LEU A 416 -18.43 3.88 -8.64
C LEU A 416 -19.21 5.08 -9.19
N ALA A 417 -20.47 5.28 -8.79
CA ALA A 417 -21.22 6.49 -9.14
C ALA A 417 -20.54 7.74 -8.55
N ASP A 418 -20.06 7.66 -7.32
CA ASP A 418 -19.35 8.76 -6.64
C ASP A 418 -17.97 9.04 -7.26
N ALA A 419 -17.31 8.00 -7.77
CA ALA A 419 -16.09 8.13 -8.56
C ALA A 419 -16.35 8.92 -9.84
N VAL A 420 -17.41 8.57 -10.59
CA VAL A 420 -17.83 9.30 -11.80
C VAL A 420 -18.12 10.77 -11.49
N ARG A 421 -18.80 11.08 -10.38
CA ARG A 421 -19.02 12.47 -9.93
C ARG A 421 -17.71 13.20 -9.68
N SER A 422 -16.77 12.56 -8.97
CA SER A 422 -15.45 13.14 -8.69
C SER A 422 -14.64 13.38 -9.97
N PHE A 423 -14.70 12.48 -10.95
CA PHE A 423 -14.04 12.70 -12.24
C PHE A 423 -14.68 13.82 -13.06
N ASN A 424 -16.00 14.02 -12.99
CA ASN A 424 -16.65 15.15 -13.65
C ASN A 424 -16.12 16.50 -13.11
N GLU A 425 -15.99 16.65 -11.80
CA GLU A 425 -15.39 17.85 -11.18
C GLU A 425 -13.96 18.10 -11.68
N ALA A 426 -13.13 17.05 -11.77
CA ALA A 426 -11.79 17.16 -12.32
C ALA A 426 -11.78 17.56 -13.81
N ILE A 427 -12.71 17.02 -14.60
CA ILE A 427 -12.87 17.34 -16.03
C ILE A 427 -13.27 18.80 -16.23
N GLU A 428 -14.24 19.30 -15.44
CA GLU A 428 -14.69 20.69 -15.50
C GLU A 428 -13.54 21.66 -15.22
N LEU A 429 -12.79 21.44 -14.14
CA LEU A 429 -11.61 22.25 -13.80
C LEU A 429 -10.55 22.24 -14.90
N ARG A 430 -10.27 21.08 -15.51
CA ARG A 430 -9.24 20.96 -16.55
C ARG A 430 -9.67 21.50 -17.91
N ARG A 431 -10.97 21.57 -18.20
CA ARG A 431 -11.49 22.20 -19.43
C ARG A 431 -11.22 23.71 -19.48
N GLU A 432 -11.06 24.35 -18.32
CA GLU A 432 -10.73 25.77 -18.23
C GLU A 432 -9.22 26.08 -18.30
N LEU A 433 -8.36 25.06 -18.47
CA LEU A 433 -6.92 25.24 -18.65
C LEU A 433 -6.58 25.48 -20.13
N ASP A 434 -5.45 26.14 -20.39
CA ASP A 434 -4.92 26.28 -21.75
C ASP A 434 -4.45 24.91 -22.28
N LEU A 435 -5.32 24.28 -23.08
CA LEU A 435 -5.06 22.97 -23.67
C LEU A 435 -3.99 23.01 -24.78
N THR A 436 -3.40 24.17 -25.13
CA THR A 436 -2.20 24.18 -25.97
C THR A 436 -0.99 23.62 -25.24
N VAL A 437 -0.98 23.67 -23.90
CA VAL A 437 -0.01 23.00 -23.04
C VAL A 437 -0.27 21.48 -23.09
N PRO A 438 0.69 20.66 -23.59
CA PRO A 438 0.49 19.22 -23.75
C PRO A 438 0.12 18.49 -22.45
N GLN A 439 0.68 18.92 -21.32
CA GLN A 439 0.41 18.31 -20.01
C GLN A 439 -1.06 18.45 -19.60
N TYR A 440 -1.63 19.67 -19.66
CA TYR A 440 -3.04 19.90 -19.30
C TYR A 440 -3.99 19.15 -20.23
N ARG A 441 -3.65 19.05 -21.52
CA ARG A 441 -4.39 18.24 -22.48
C ARG A 441 -4.36 16.75 -22.11
N ASN A 442 -3.20 16.21 -21.74
CA ASN A 442 -3.09 14.81 -21.35
C ASN A 442 -3.78 14.52 -20.00
N ASP A 443 -3.68 15.44 -19.04
CA ASP A 443 -4.35 15.35 -17.74
C ASP A 443 -5.88 15.33 -17.87
N LEU A 444 -6.44 16.12 -18.79
CA LEU A 444 -7.87 16.09 -19.12
C LEU A 444 -8.26 14.74 -19.74
N ALA A 445 -7.47 14.24 -20.69
CA ALA A 445 -7.69 12.93 -21.30
C ALA A 445 -7.58 11.78 -20.29
N ALA A 446 -6.70 11.88 -19.29
CA ALA A 446 -6.57 10.92 -18.20
C ALA A 446 -7.82 10.92 -17.31
N ALA A 447 -8.35 12.08 -16.93
CA ALA A 447 -9.60 12.17 -16.16
C ALA A 447 -10.80 11.56 -16.90
N LEU A 448 -10.93 11.82 -18.21
CA LEU A 448 -11.94 11.21 -19.08
C LEU A 448 -11.77 9.69 -19.18
N SER A 449 -10.54 9.20 -19.29
CA SER A 449 -10.25 7.76 -19.30
C SER A 449 -10.60 7.09 -17.97
N ASN A 450 -10.31 7.74 -16.84
CA ASN A 450 -10.64 7.23 -15.51
C ASN A 450 -12.15 7.21 -15.27
N LYS A 451 -12.87 8.25 -15.73
CA LYS A 451 -14.33 8.27 -15.78
C LYS A 451 -14.89 7.09 -16.59
N GLY A 452 -14.37 6.88 -17.81
CA GLY A 452 -14.78 5.77 -18.66
C GLY A 452 -14.54 4.40 -18.00
N ASN A 453 -13.41 4.23 -17.30
CA ASN A 453 -13.13 3.01 -16.54
C ASN A 453 -14.11 2.78 -15.39
N ALA A 454 -14.46 3.81 -14.61
CA ALA A 454 -15.47 3.71 -13.56
C ALA A 454 -16.87 3.41 -14.13
N GLN A 455 -17.25 4.03 -15.25
CA GLN A 455 -18.50 3.76 -15.96
C GLN A 455 -18.55 2.32 -16.52
N ARG A 456 -17.42 1.81 -17.00
CA ARG A 456 -17.30 0.41 -17.44
C ARG A 456 -17.47 -0.55 -16.26
N ALA A 457 -16.89 -0.24 -15.11
CA ALA A 457 -17.02 -1.06 -13.90
C ALA A 457 -18.46 -1.10 -13.36
N LEU A 458 -19.29 -0.07 -13.60
CA LEU A 458 -20.74 -0.13 -13.30
C LEU A 458 -21.48 -1.20 -14.12
N GLY A 459 -20.99 -1.56 -15.29
CA GLY A 459 -21.43 -2.74 -16.06
C GLY A 459 -22.83 -2.69 -16.69
N THR A 460 -23.63 -1.65 -16.45
CA THR A 460 -24.94 -1.50 -17.12
C THR A 460 -24.77 -1.18 -18.61
N PRO A 461 -25.69 -1.58 -19.51
CA PRO A 461 -25.58 -1.24 -20.94
C PRO A 461 -25.44 0.27 -21.21
N ARG A 462 -26.14 1.10 -20.42
CA ARG A 462 -26.04 2.56 -20.51
C ARG A 462 -24.67 3.07 -20.07
N SER A 463 -24.19 2.65 -18.90
CA SER A 463 -22.87 3.10 -18.41
C SER A 463 -21.73 2.61 -19.30
N LEU A 464 -21.86 1.43 -19.93
CA LEU A 464 -20.90 0.95 -20.93
C LEU A 464 -20.87 1.81 -22.20
N ALA A 465 -22.03 2.29 -22.67
CA ALA A 465 -22.09 3.24 -23.78
C ALA A 465 -21.44 4.59 -23.40
N ASP A 466 -21.76 5.12 -22.20
CA ASP A 466 -21.15 6.36 -21.69
C ASP A 466 -19.62 6.22 -21.51
N ALA A 467 -19.14 5.02 -21.17
CA ALA A 467 -17.71 4.72 -21.07
C ALA A 467 -17.01 4.84 -22.44
N VAL A 468 -17.64 4.31 -23.49
CA VAL A 468 -17.14 4.43 -24.87
C VAL A 468 -17.05 5.90 -25.28
N GLU A 469 -18.07 6.71 -24.98
CA GLU A 469 -18.06 8.15 -25.28
C GLU A 469 -16.94 8.90 -24.54
N SER A 470 -16.75 8.61 -23.25
CA SER A 470 -15.68 9.22 -22.45
C SER A 470 -14.29 8.86 -22.98
N HIS A 471 -14.09 7.60 -23.39
CA HIS A 471 -12.84 7.20 -24.03
C HIS A 471 -12.64 7.82 -25.41
N ASP A 472 -13.70 8.00 -26.20
CA ASP A 472 -13.62 8.69 -27.49
C ASP A 472 -13.19 10.15 -27.34
N GLU A 473 -13.68 10.86 -26.32
CA GLU A 473 -13.21 12.21 -26.01
C GLU A 473 -11.72 12.22 -25.61
N ALA A 474 -11.30 11.28 -24.75
CA ALA A 474 -9.89 11.14 -24.36
C ALA A 474 -8.97 10.85 -25.57
N ILE A 475 -9.39 9.96 -26.47
CA ILE A 475 -8.67 9.62 -27.71
C ILE A 475 -8.52 10.86 -28.60
N LYS A 476 -9.59 11.65 -28.79
CA LYS A 476 -9.54 12.89 -29.58
C LYS A 476 -8.54 13.91 -29.04
N LEU A 477 -8.40 14.01 -27.72
CA LEU A 477 -7.42 14.88 -27.08
C LEU A 477 -5.99 14.35 -27.29
N ARG A 478 -5.77 13.05 -27.07
CA ARG A 478 -4.43 12.43 -27.19
C ARG A 478 -3.91 12.37 -28.62
N ARG A 479 -4.77 12.24 -29.64
CA ARG A 479 -4.37 12.37 -31.05
C ARG A 479 -3.78 13.73 -31.43
N LYS A 480 -4.00 14.77 -30.62
CA LYS A 480 -3.42 16.11 -30.82
C LYS A 480 -2.07 16.29 -30.12
N LEU A 481 -1.56 15.27 -29.41
CA LEU A 481 -0.23 15.30 -28.78
C LEU A 481 0.84 14.83 -29.77
N ASP A 482 2.09 15.18 -29.50
CA ASP A 482 3.23 14.67 -30.27
C ASP A 482 3.49 13.19 -29.91
N LEU A 483 3.09 12.28 -30.80
CA LEU A 483 3.23 10.84 -30.59
C LEU A 483 4.69 10.35 -30.72
N ASN A 484 5.65 11.21 -31.08
CA ASN A 484 7.06 10.87 -30.95
C ASN A 484 7.50 10.77 -29.48
N VAL A 485 6.75 11.37 -28.56
CA VAL A 485 6.93 11.17 -27.12
C VAL A 485 6.35 9.79 -26.75
N PRO A 486 7.18 8.81 -26.32
CA PRO A 486 6.74 7.44 -26.06
C PRO A 486 5.56 7.36 -25.08
N GLN A 487 5.56 8.21 -24.05
CA GLN A 487 4.47 8.27 -23.07
C GLN A 487 3.12 8.63 -23.71
N TYR A 488 3.06 9.65 -24.56
CA TYR A 488 1.80 10.07 -25.20
C TYR A 488 1.28 9.03 -26.19
N ARG A 489 2.19 8.35 -26.91
CA ARG A 489 1.86 7.20 -27.76
C ARG A 489 1.28 6.05 -26.93
N ASN A 490 1.91 5.68 -25.81
CA ASN A 490 1.40 4.62 -24.94
C ASN A 490 0.06 5.01 -24.28
N ASP A 491 -0.09 6.26 -23.83
CA ASP A 491 -1.33 6.78 -23.26
C ASP A 491 -2.50 6.73 -24.25
N LEU A 492 -2.26 7.02 -25.54
CA LEU A 492 -3.26 6.88 -26.59
C LEU A 492 -3.65 5.40 -26.78
N ALA A 493 -2.67 4.50 -26.83
CA ALA A 493 -2.90 3.06 -26.91
C ALA A 493 -3.69 2.51 -25.70
N THR A 494 -3.43 3.03 -24.50
CA THR A 494 -4.16 2.71 -23.28
C THR A 494 -5.62 3.17 -23.36
N ALA A 495 -5.90 4.37 -23.87
CA ALA A 495 -7.27 4.84 -24.07
C ALA A 495 -8.03 3.97 -25.09
N LEU A 496 -7.38 3.59 -26.19
CA LEU A 496 -7.94 2.68 -27.20
C LEU A 496 -8.22 1.29 -26.62
N SER A 497 -7.31 0.77 -25.79
CA SER A 497 -7.50 -0.50 -25.10
C SER A 497 -8.69 -0.44 -24.13
N ASN A 498 -8.82 0.64 -23.35
CA ASN A 498 -9.94 0.81 -22.41
C ASN A 498 -11.27 0.95 -23.15
N LYS A 499 -11.30 1.69 -24.27
CA LYS A 499 -12.45 1.73 -25.18
C LYS A 499 -12.82 0.33 -25.68
N GLY A 500 -11.83 -0.43 -26.16
CA GLY A 500 -12.03 -1.81 -26.63
C GLY A 500 -12.59 -2.72 -25.53
N LEU A 501 -12.14 -2.56 -24.28
CA LEU A 501 -12.69 -3.30 -23.13
C LEU A 501 -14.15 -2.94 -22.83
N ALA A 502 -14.53 -1.65 -22.93
CA ALA A 502 -15.92 -1.22 -22.78
C ALA A 502 -16.81 -1.78 -23.91
N GLN A 503 -16.32 -1.74 -25.15
CA GLN A 503 -17.00 -2.32 -26.31
C GLN A 503 -17.16 -3.84 -26.20
N LYS A 504 -16.11 -4.55 -25.77
CA LYS A 504 -16.18 -5.99 -25.51
C LYS A 504 -17.23 -6.32 -24.45
N ALA A 505 -17.32 -5.52 -23.38
CA ALA A 505 -18.30 -5.73 -22.31
C ALA A 505 -19.76 -5.54 -22.77
N LEU A 506 -20.01 -4.76 -23.83
CA LEU A 506 -21.34 -4.68 -24.47
C LEU A 506 -21.72 -5.97 -25.20
N GLY A 507 -20.75 -6.82 -25.56
CA GLY A 507 -20.95 -8.24 -25.90
C GLY A 507 -21.62 -8.57 -27.23
N THR A 508 -22.20 -7.61 -27.97
CA THR A 508 -22.81 -7.91 -29.28
C THR A 508 -21.73 -8.12 -30.36
N PRO A 509 -21.99 -8.91 -31.42
CA PRO A 509 -21.03 -9.11 -32.50
C PRO A 509 -20.52 -7.81 -33.13
N ARG A 510 -21.40 -6.79 -33.24
CA ARG A 510 -21.03 -5.47 -33.71
C ARG A 510 -20.03 -4.78 -32.78
N PHE A 511 -20.29 -4.76 -31.47
CA PHE A 511 -19.38 -4.12 -30.51
C PHE A 511 -18.08 -4.90 -30.34
N LEU A 512 -18.10 -6.23 -30.46
CA LEU A 512 -16.88 -7.05 -30.51
C LEU A 512 -16.03 -6.70 -31.73
N ALA A 513 -16.62 -6.51 -32.92
CA ALA A 513 -15.88 -6.05 -34.09
C ALA A 513 -15.27 -4.64 -33.89
N ASP A 514 -15.99 -3.72 -33.25
CA ASP A 514 -15.46 -2.41 -32.89
C ASP A 514 -14.33 -2.49 -31.84
N ALA A 515 -14.43 -3.41 -30.88
CA ALA A 515 -13.39 -3.68 -29.90
C ALA A 515 -12.10 -4.17 -30.57
N LEU A 516 -12.21 -5.10 -31.53
CA LEU A 516 -11.06 -5.59 -32.30
C LEU A 516 -10.36 -4.47 -33.06
N ARG A 517 -11.11 -3.51 -33.64
CA ARG A 517 -10.52 -2.33 -34.28
C ARG A 517 -9.74 -1.48 -33.29
N SER A 518 -10.31 -1.21 -32.11
CA SER A 518 -9.64 -0.44 -31.06
C SER A 518 -8.36 -1.12 -30.55
N PHE A 519 -8.39 -2.46 -30.37
CA PHE A 519 -7.21 -3.21 -29.94
C PHE A 519 -6.13 -3.28 -31.03
N ASN A 520 -6.50 -3.44 -32.30
CA ASN A 520 -5.54 -3.40 -33.41
C ASN A 520 -4.78 -2.08 -33.44
N GLU A 521 -5.49 -0.95 -33.32
CA GLU A 521 -4.84 0.36 -33.30
C GLU A 521 -3.94 0.54 -32.07
N ALA A 522 -4.34 0.03 -30.90
CA ALA A 522 -3.48 0.05 -29.71
C ALA A 522 -2.21 -0.80 -29.89
N ILE A 523 -2.31 -1.97 -30.53
CA ILE A 523 -1.17 -2.84 -30.86
C ILE A 523 -0.21 -2.13 -31.83
N GLU A 524 -0.74 -1.50 -32.88
CA GLU A 524 0.07 -0.75 -33.86
C GLU A 524 0.86 0.37 -33.18
N LEU A 525 0.23 1.16 -32.32
CA LEU A 525 0.89 2.22 -31.56
C LEU A 525 1.99 1.67 -30.63
N ARG A 526 1.74 0.55 -29.93
CA ARG A 526 2.70 -0.02 -28.98
C ARG A 526 3.88 -0.73 -29.65
N ARG A 527 3.72 -1.26 -30.87
CA ARG A 527 4.81 -1.84 -31.65
C ARG A 527 5.91 -0.84 -32.02
N GLU A 528 5.59 0.46 -32.03
CA GLU A 528 6.55 1.53 -32.30
C GLU A 528 7.32 2.01 -31.04
N LEU A 529 7.07 1.42 -29.86
CA LEU A 529 7.76 1.75 -28.62
C LEU A 529 9.03 0.91 -28.44
N ASP A 530 9.95 1.36 -27.57
CA ASP A 530 11.12 0.56 -27.18
C ASP A 530 10.71 -0.58 -26.24
N LEU A 531 10.57 -1.77 -26.79
CA LEU A 531 10.15 -2.98 -26.06
C LEU A 531 11.20 -3.52 -25.09
N LYS A 532 12.40 -2.89 -25.00
CA LYS A 532 13.34 -3.16 -23.91
C LYS A 532 12.86 -2.57 -22.58
N VAL A 533 11.95 -1.60 -22.62
CA VAL A 533 11.27 -1.07 -21.43
C VAL A 533 10.22 -2.10 -20.99
N PRO A 534 10.34 -2.69 -19.78
CA PRO A 534 9.42 -3.71 -19.30
C PRO A 534 7.94 -3.30 -19.37
N GLU A 535 7.64 -2.04 -19.04
CA GLU A 535 6.29 -1.49 -19.08
C GLU A 535 5.67 -1.58 -20.49
N TYR A 536 6.37 -1.11 -21.53
CA TYR A 536 5.85 -1.12 -22.90
C TYR A 536 5.72 -2.53 -23.48
N CYS A 537 6.66 -3.43 -23.13
CA CYS A 537 6.57 -4.83 -23.48
C CYS A 537 5.33 -5.50 -22.87
N ASN A 538 5.10 -5.32 -21.56
CA ASN A 538 3.93 -5.87 -20.86
C ASN A 538 2.62 -5.24 -21.36
N ASP A 539 2.61 -3.95 -21.64
CA ASP A 539 1.46 -3.24 -22.20
C ASP A 539 1.09 -3.78 -23.60
N LEU A 540 2.07 -4.08 -24.45
CA LEU A 540 1.81 -4.70 -25.74
C LEU A 540 1.29 -6.14 -25.58
N ALA A 541 1.87 -6.92 -24.66
CA ALA A 541 1.39 -8.27 -24.32
C ALA A 541 -0.06 -8.24 -23.81
N ALA A 542 -0.41 -7.26 -22.97
CA ALA A 542 -1.78 -7.04 -22.49
C ALA A 542 -2.74 -6.64 -23.62
N ALA A 543 -2.29 -5.87 -24.61
CA ALA A 543 -3.10 -5.53 -25.78
C ALA A 543 -3.43 -6.77 -26.63
N TYR A 544 -2.45 -7.66 -26.85
CA TYR A 544 -2.69 -8.95 -27.49
C TYR A 544 -3.67 -9.81 -26.70
N ASN A 545 -3.49 -9.91 -25.38
CA ASN A 545 -4.42 -10.62 -24.51
C ASN A 545 -5.85 -10.04 -24.62
N ASN A 546 -6.01 -8.72 -24.64
CA ASN A 546 -7.32 -8.08 -24.75
C ASN A 546 -8.00 -8.38 -26.09
N LYS A 547 -7.23 -8.36 -27.19
CA LYS A 547 -7.70 -8.73 -28.53
C LYS A 547 -8.10 -10.21 -28.59
N GLY A 548 -7.24 -11.10 -28.12
CA GLY A 548 -7.53 -12.54 -28.03
C GLY A 548 -8.79 -12.82 -27.21
N ASN A 549 -8.97 -12.14 -26.08
CA ASN A 549 -10.18 -12.26 -25.26
C ASN A 549 -11.45 -11.77 -25.97
N ALA A 550 -11.35 -10.76 -26.84
CA ALA A 550 -12.49 -10.30 -27.64
C ALA A 550 -12.81 -11.29 -28.78
N GLN A 551 -11.81 -11.92 -29.40
CA GLN A 551 -12.01 -12.98 -30.39
C GLN A 551 -12.57 -14.25 -29.75
N GLN A 552 -12.09 -14.62 -28.56
CA GLN A 552 -12.61 -15.73 -27.77
C GLN A 552 -14.07 -15.50 -27.36
N ALA A 553 -14.48 -14.25 -27.11
CA ALA A 553 -15.87 -13.91 -26.80
C ALA A 553 -16.84 -14.09 -27.99
N LEU A 554 -16.35 -14.07 -29.24
CA LEU A 554 -17.16 -14.41 -30.42
C LEU A 554 -17.52 -15.90 -30.47
N GLY A 555 -16.73 -16.76 -29.81
CA GLY A 555 -17.07 -18.18 -29.58
C GLY A 555 -17.09 -19.09 -30.80
N THR A 556 -16.76 -18.61 -32.00
CA THR A 556 -16.66 -19.46 -33.20
C THR A 556 -15.31 -20.21 -33.22
N PRO A 557 -15.21 -21.40 -33.84
CA PRO A 557 -13.93 -22.11 -33.95
C PRO A 557 -12.82 -21.26 -34.60
N GLN A 558 -13.16 -20.48 -35.63
CA GLN A 558 -12.20 -19.56 -36.26
C GLN A 558 -11.74 -18.47 -35.31
N SER A 559 -12.67 -17.80 -34.62
CA SER A 559 -12.30 -16.72 -33.69
C SER A 559 -11.53 -17.24 -32.46
N LEU A 560 -11.74 -18.48 -32.04
CA LEU A 560 -10.91 -19.12 -31.03
C LEU A 560 -9.50 -19.40 -31.55
N ALA A 561 -9.35 -19.86 -32.80
CA ALA A 561 -8.03 -20.03 -33.42
C ALA A 561 -7.30 -18.68 -33.55
N ASP A 562 -7.98 -17.63 -34.01
CA ASP A 562 -7.40 -16.28 -34.10
C ASP A 562 -6.99 -15.76 -32.71
N ALA A 563 -7.74 -16.12 -31.65
CA ALA A 563 -7.40 -15.76 -30.28
C ALA A 563 -6.10 -16.42 -29.81
N LEU A 564 -5.89 -17.70 -30.14
CA LEU A 564 -4.64 -18.41 -29.86
C LEU A 564 -3.44 -17.71 -30.50
N GLU A 565 -3.56 -17.27 -31.76
CA GLU A 565 -2.49 -16.51 -32.43
C GLU A 565 -2.12 -15.22 -31.67
N GLN A 566 -3.10 -14.53 -31.07
CA GLN A 566 -2.80 -13.34 -30.28
C GLN A 566 -2.14 -13.69 -28.95
N TYR A 567 -2.60 -14.75 -28.28
CA TYR A 567 -1.97 -15.19 -27.03
C TYR A 567 -0.53 -15.63 -27.27
N ASP A 568 -0.26 -16.37 -28.35
CA ASP A 568 1.08 -16.78 -28.75
C ASP A 568 1.97 -15.57 -29.04
N ALA A 569 1.48 -14.58 -29.80
CA ALA A 569 2.23 -13.35 -30.05
C ALA A 569 2.58 -12.58 -28.76
N GLY A 570 1.69 -12.59 -27.76
CA GLY A 570 1.94 -12.00 -26.44
C GLY A 570 2.97 -12.78 -25.63
N LEU A 571 2.90 -14.12 -25.66
CA LEU A 571 3.84 -15.00 -24.96
C LEU A 571 5.25 -14.91 -25.57
N GLU A 572 5.38 -15.00 -26.90
CA GLU A 572 6.64 -14.86 -27.65
C GLU A 572 7.34 -13.52 -27.35
N LEU A 573 6.56 -12.44 -27.27
CA LEU A 573 7.06 -11.12 -26.91
C LEU A 573 7.72 -11.11 -25.52
N LEU A 574 7.08 -11.74 -24.55
CA LEU A 574 7.59 -11.84 -23.19
C LEU A 574 8.78 -12.81 -23.10
N GLU A 575 8.82 -13.88 -23.92
CA GLU A 575 9.95 -14.82 -24.01
C GLU A 575 11.24 -14.21 -24.57
N ALA A 576 11.12 -13.23 -25.47
CA ALA A 576 12.26 -12.52 -26.05
C ALA A 576 13.05 -11.66 -25.03
N VAL A 577 12.50 -11.44 -23.83
CA VAL A 577 13.18 -10.74 -22.73
C VAL A 577 14.08 -11.74 -21.98
N PRO A 578 15.41 -11.52 -21.86
CA PRO A 578 16.35 -12.51 -21.33
C PRO A 578 15.94 -13.09 -19.98
N ARG A 579 15.80 -14.43 -19.95
CA ARG A 579 15.46 -15.23 -18.77
C ARG A 579 16.64 -15.32 -17.79
N LEU A 580 16.40 -14.90 -16.56
CA LEU A 580 16.77 -15.72 -15.41
C LEU A 580 15.44 -16.11 -14.79
N LYS A 581 15.03 -17.38 -14.86
CA LYS A 581 13.72 -17.86 -14.34
C LYS A 581 13.45 -17.34 -12.92
N HIS A 582 14.49 -17.21 -12.11
CA HIS A 582 14.38 -16.72 -10.73
C HIS A 582 14.43 -15.19 -10.56
N HIS A 583 14.65 -14.39 -11.62
CA HIS A 583 14.84 -12.92 -11.54
C HIS A 583 14.01 -12.12 -12.57
N ALA A 584 13.06 -12.76 -13.28
CA ALA A 584 12.12 -12.02 -14.11
C ALA A 584 11.37 -10.96 -13.25
N PRO A 585 11.24 -9.70 -13.72
CA PRO A 585 10.41 -8.70 -13.07
C PRO A 585 8.99 -9.23 -12.84
N LEU A 586 8.41 -8.96 -11.67
CA LEU A 586 7.08 -9.47 -11.28
C LEU A 586 6.03 -9.20 -12.38
N VAL A 587 6.03 -8.01 -12.98
CA VAL A 587 5.06 -7.62 -14.01
C VAL A 587 5.09 -8.53 -15.24
N HIS A 588 6.25 -9.09 -15.60
CA HIS A 588 6.35 -10.06 -16.70
C HIS A 588 5.77 -11.42 -16.33
N LEU A 589 6.07 -11.93 -15.12
CA LEU A 589 5.48 -13.18 -14.61
C LEU A 589 3.95 -13.10 -14.55
N GLU A 590 3.42 -11.97 -14.12
CA GLU A 590 1.97 -11.72 -14.09
C GLU A 590 1.35 -11.72 -15.49
N SER A 591 2.02 -11.09 -16.45
CA SER A 591 1.57 -11.03 -17.84
C SER A 591 1.59 -12.41 -18.50
N TRP A 592 2.64 -13.21 -18.26
CA TRP A 592 2.70 -14.62 -18.69
C TRP A 592 1.58 -15.44 -18.07
N PHE A 593 1.39 -15.37 -16.76
CA PHE A 593 0.32 -16.10 -16.06
C PHE A 593 -1.06 -15.79 -16.68
N ILE A 594 -1.36 -14.52 -16.92
CA ILE A 594 -2.65 -14.10 -17.49
C ILE A 594 -2.83 -14.62 -18.92
N LEU A 595 -1.80 -14.50 -19.76
CA LEU A 595 -1.84 -14.95 -21.16
C LEU A 595 -1.96 -16.48 -21.27
N SER A 596 -1.14 -17.22 -20.53
CA SER A 596 -1.18 -18.69 -20.52
C SER A 596 -2.53 -19.20 -20.02
N GLY A 597 -3.09 -18.60 -18.97
CA GLY A 597 -4.44 -18.94 -18.51
C GLY A 597 -5.53 -18.69 -19.57
N ALA A 598 -5.45 -17.58 -20.31
CA ALA A 598 -6.40 -17.28 -21.39
C ALA A 598 -6.24 -18.24 -22.58
N LYS A 599 -4.99 -18.58 -22.94
CA LYS A 599 -4.64 -19.56 -23.98
C LYS A 599 -5.20 -20.94 -23.66
N SER A 600 -4.95 -21.44 -22.45
CA SER A 600 -5.50 -22.72 -21.98
C SER A 600 -7.03 -22.75 -22.11
N GLN A 601 -7.71 -21.68 -21.69
CA GLN A 601 -9.17 -21.60 -21.81
C GLN A 601 -9.67 -21.66 -23.27
N ALA A 602 -8.97 -21.01 -24.20
CA ALA A 602 -9.32 -21.05 -25.62
C ALA A 602 -9.05 -22.44 -26.23
N GLN A 603 -7.95 -23.11 -25.89
CA GLN A 603 -7.64 -24.49 -26.31
C GLN A 603 -8.70 -25.46 -25.79
N TYR A 604 -9.10 -25.34 -24.52
CA TYR A 604 -10.15 -26.17 -23.94
C TYR A 604 -11.48 -26.03 -24.70
N ARG A 605 -11.89 -24.80 -25.06
CA ARG A 605 -13.10 -24.55 -25.86
C ARG A 605 -13.03 -25.07 -27.29
N LEU A 606 -11.84 -25.19 -27.85
CA LEU A 606 -11.60 -25.83 -29.15
C LEU A 606 -11.57 -27.36 -29.08
N GLY A 607 -11.66 -27.95 -27.89
CA GLY A 607 -11.54 -29.40 -27.68
C GLY A 607 -10.09 -29.91 -27.73
N ARG A 608 -9.10 -29.01 -27.67
CA ARG A 608 -7.66 -29.36 -27.61
C ARG A 608 -7.25 -29.56 -26.15
N TYR A 609 -7.79 -30.60 -25.52
CA TYR A 609 -7.71 -30.78 -24.07
C TYR A 609 -6.28 -31.05 -23.57
N ASP A 610 -5.47 -31.81 -24.32
CA ASP A 610 -4.06 -32.07 -23.97
C ASP A 610 -3.27 -30.75 -23.91
N GLU A 611 -3.31 -29.97 -25.00
CA GLU A 611 -2.62 -28.67 -25.06
C GLU A 611 -3.12 -27.70 -23.98
N ALA A 612 -4.43 -27.73 -23.68
CA ALA A 612 -5.01 -26.88 -22.64
C ALA A 612 -4.50 -27.23 -21.24
N ALA A 613 -4.31 -28.53 -20.96
CA ALA A 613 -3.79 -29.01 -19.68
C ALA A 613 -2.32 -28.60 -19.50
N ASP A 614 -1.48 -28.80 -20.53
CA ASP A 614 -0.07 -28.42 -20.51
C ASP A 614 0.13 -26.92 -20.22
N VAL A 615 -0.61 -26.06 -20.94
CA VAL A 615 -0.52 -24.61 -20.75
C VAL A 615 -1.09 -24.18 -19.39
N ALA A 616 -2.11 -24.88 -18.88
CA ALA A 616 -2.66 -24.59 -17.56
C ALA A 616 -1.67 -24.92 -16.45
N ASP A 617 -0.92 -26.02 -16.58
CA ASP A 617 0.11 -26.43 -15.62
C ASP A 617 1.26 -25.42 -15.55
N GLU A 618 1.76 -24.98 -16.71
CA GLU A 618 2.76 -23.91 -16.78
C GLU A 618 2.24 -22.62 -16.11
N ALA A 619 0.99 -22.24 -16.38
CA ALA A 619 0.38 -21.07 -15.78
C ALA A 619 0.19 -21.22 -14.25
N LEU A 620 -0.13 -22.41 -13.75
CA LEU A 620 -0.22 -22.66 -12.32
C LEU A 620 1.14 -22.62 -11.62
N SER A 621 2.19 -23.10 -12.29
CA SER A 621 3.58 -22.96 -11.84
C SER A 621 3.99 -21.49 -11.71
N LEU A 622 3.62 -20.65 -12.69
CA LEU A 622 3.83 -19.20 -12.62
C LEU A 622 3.04 -18.56 -11.46
N ALA A 623 1.81 -18.99 -11.22
CA ALA A 623 1.00 -18.49 -10.10
C ALA A 623 1.62 -18.86 -8.73
N GLN A 624 2.16 -20.06 -8.61
CA GLN A 624 2.90 -20.51 -7.43
C GLN A 624 4.15 -19.66 -7.20
N GLU A 625 4.92 -19.38 -8.26
CA GLU A 625 6.07 -18.48 -8.18
C GLU A 625 5.67 -17.06 -7.74
N LEU A 626 4.61 -16.49 -8.31
CA LEU A 626 4.07 -15.19 -7.89
C LEU A 626 3.75 -15.17 -6.39
N GLU A 627 3.06 -16.19 -5.87
CA GLU A 627 2.73 -16.28 -4.44
C GLU A 627 3.98 -16.48 -3.57
N THR A 628 4.99 -17.24 -4.01
CA THR A 628 6.27 -17.34 -3.26
C THR A 628 7.02 -16.01 -3.17
N ARG A 629 6.79 -15.09 -4.11
CA ARG A 629 7.34 -13.73 -4.11
C ARG A 629 6.39 -12.71 -3.45
N GLY A 630 5.37 -13.17 -2.73
CA GLY A 630 4.43 -12.33 -1.98
C GLY A 630 3.27 -11.74 -2.78
N GLN A 631 3.07 -12.13 -4.05
CA GLN A 631 2.00 -11.63 -4.91
C GLN A 631 0.76 -12.52 -4.86
N TYR A 632 -0.09 -12.32 -3.83
CA TYR A 632 -1.30 -13.11 -3.62
C TYR A 632 -2.55 -12.57 -4.35
N ARG A 633 -2.45 -11.42 -5.02
CA ARG A 633 -3.59 -10.77 -5.70
C ARG A 633 -4.24 -11.63 -6.81
N PHE A 634 -3.53 -12.62 -7.32
CA PHE A 634 -4.01 -13.54 -8.34
C PHE A 634 -4.58 -14.85 -7.79
N ARG A 635 -4.67 -15.02 -6.46
CA ARG A 635 -5.14 -16.27 -5.84
C ARG A 635 -6.46 -16.76 -6.44
N HIS A 636 -7.46 -15.88 -6.58
CA HIS A 636 -8.74 -16.25 -7.17
C HIS A 636 -8.63 -16.74 -8.63
N LYS A 637 -7.73 -16.15 -9.42
CA LYS A 637 -7.44 -16.61 -10.79
C LYS A 637 -6.74 -17.96 -10.78
N ARG A 638 -5.78 -18.17 -9.88
CA ARG A 638 -5.11 -19.47 -9.69
C ARG A 638 -6.13 -20.56 -9.34
N GLU A 639 -7.06 -20.29 -8.42
CA GLU A 639 -8.13 -21.23 -8.05
C GLU A 639 -9.02 -21.60 -9.24
N THR A 640 -9.37 -20.61 -10.06
CA THR A 640 -10.19 -20.83 -11.27
C THR A 640 -9.43 -21.63 -12.32
N LEU A 641 -8.16 -21.30 -12.55
CA LEU A 641 -7.29 -22.01 -13.49
C LEU A 641 -7.01 -23.43 -13.02
N PHE A 642 -6.81 -23.65 -11.72
CA PHE A 642 -6.59 -24.97 -11.13
C PHE A 642 -7.78 -25.89 -11.44
N LYS A 643 -9.00 -25.40 -11.23
CA LYS A 643 -10.20 -26.13 -11.64
C LYS A 643 -10.19 -26.45 -13.14
N GLN A 644 -9.87 -25.47 -13.99
CA GLN A 644 -9.82 -25.67 -15.44
C GLN A 644 -8.77 -26.69 -15.87
N ALA A 645 -7.59 -26.69 -15.23
CA ALA A 645 -6.52 -27.66 -15.48
C ALA A 645 -6.99 -29.08 -15.17
N LEU A 646 -7.61 -29.28 -14.00
CA LEU A 646 -8.16 -30.57 -13.60
C LEU A 646 -9.25 -31.06 -14.57
N GLU A 647 -10.14 -30.17 -15.01
CA GLU A 647 -11.17 -30.47 -16.01
C GLU A 647 -10.55 -30.81 -17.38
N ALA A 648 -9.49 -30.12 -17.79
CA ALA A 648 -8.75 -30.38 -19.02
C ALA A 648 -8.09 -31.76 -19.01
N TYR A 649 -7.35 -32.13 -17.94
CA TYR A 649 -6.78 -33.46 -17.77
C TYR A 649 -7.85 -34.56 -17.83
N LEU A 650 -8.99 -34.33 -17.17
CA LEU A 650 -10.10 -35.29 -17.17
C LEU A 650 -10.77 -35.41 -18.56
N ALA A 651 -10.90 -34.31 -19.29
CA ALA A 651 -11.44 -34.30 -20.66
C ALA A 651 -10.48 -34.94 -21.69
N ALA A 652 -9.16 -34.79 -21.48
CA ALA A 652 -8.11 -35.45 -22.25
C ALA A 652 -7.99 -36.96 -21.97
N GLY A 653 -8.70 -37.49 -20.96
CA GLY A 653 -8.57 -38.89 -20.54
C GLY A 653 -7.28 -39.20 -19.77
N GLN A 654 -6.62 -38.18 -19.24
CA GLN A 654 -5.33 -38.28 -18.55
C GLN A 654 -5.47 -38.20 -17.03
N ALA A 655 -6.38 -38.98 -16.46
CA ALA A 655 -6.66 -38.95 -15.01
C ALA A 655 -5.47 -39.32 -14.11
N HIS A 656 -4.41 -39.91 -14.67
CA HIS A 656 -3.19 -40.30 -13.96
C HIS A 656 -2.30 -39.11 -13.55
N PHE A 657 -2.47 -37.93 -14.15
CA PHE A 657 -1.77 -36.70 -13.73
C PHE A 657 -2.48 -35.97 -12.58
N LEU A 658 -3.75 -36.31 -12.28
CA LEU A 658 -4.52 -35.63 -11.24
C LEU A 658 -3.82 -35.65 -9.86
N PRO A 659 -3.23 -36.77 -9.38
CA PRO A 659 -2.54 -36.76 -8.09
C PRO A 659 -1.38 -35.76 -8.03
N GLU A 660 -0.56 -35.68 -9.08
CA GLU A 660 0.62 -34.81 -9.15
C GLU A 660 0.22 -33.33 -9.08
N ILE A 661 -0.62 -32.87 -10.01
CA ILE A 661 -1.07 -31.47 -10.06
C ILE A 661 -1.82 -31.05 -8.78
N ILE A 662 -2.59 -31.97 -8.19
CA ILE A 662 -3.30 -31.72 -6.93
C ILE A 662 -2.30 -31.48 -5.79
N PHE A 663 -1.29 -32.34 -5.65
CA PHE A 663 -0.36 -32.26 -4.53
C PHE A 663 0.71 -31.19 -4.71
N ASP A 664 1.11 -30.86 -5.94
CA ASP A 664 2.00 -29.73 -6.21
C ASP A 664 1.44 -28.40 -5.70
N HIS A 665 0.11 -28.29 -5.67
CA HIS A 665 -0.56 -27.09 -5.21
C HIS A 665 -1.24 -27.18 -3.85
N LEU A 666 -1.65 -28.35 -3.37
CA LEU A 666 -2.33 -28.49 -2.06
C LEU A 666 -1.46 -29.14 -0.98
N ASP A 667 -0.36 -29.81 -1.32
CA ASP A 667 0.49 -30.43 -0.30
C ASP A 667 1.33 -29.37 0.43
N PRO A 668 1.28 -29.32 1.77
CA PRO A 668 2.09 -28.41 2.59
C PRO A 668 3.61 -28.51 2.40
N GLY A 669 4.11 -29.64 1.87
CA GLY A 669 5.51 -29.81 1.55
C GLY A 669 5.99 -28.94 0.37
N GLN A 670 5.07 -28.38 -0.41
CA GLN A 670 5.38 -27.72 -1.68
C GLN A 670 5.53 -26.21 -1.57
N ALA A 671 6.47 -25.65 -2.34
CA ALA A 671 6.80 -24.24 -2.24
C ALA A 671 5.73 -23.33 -2.85
N GLY A 672 4.87 -22.69 -2.05
CA GLY A 672 3.78 -21.85 -2.57
C GLY A 672 2.44 -22.60 -2.66
N HIS A 673 2.31 -23.65 -1.85
CA HIS A 673 1.07 -24.40 -1.68
C HIS A 673 -0.11 -23.53 -1.24
N ALA A 674 -1.29 -24.07 -1.47
CA ALA A 674 -2.60 -23.50 -1.26
C ALA A 674 -3.48 -24.42 -0.40
N ALA A 675 -2.89 -25.12 0.59
CA ALA A 675 -3.55 -26.14 1.40
C ALA A 675 -4.83 -25.65 2.13
N ASP A 676 -4.97 -24.35 2.31
CA ASP A 676 -6.11 -23.63 2.89
C ASP A 676 -7.17 -23.19 1.85
N SER A 677 -6.92 -23.32 0.54
CA SER A 677 -7.86 -22.92 -0.51
C SER A 677 -9.05 -23.88 -0.59
N VAL A 678 -10.19 -23.41 -0.08
CA VAL A 678 -11.48 -24.09 -0.18
C VAL A 678 -11.89 -24.35 -1.64
N ALA A 679 -11.61 -23.40 -2.54
CA ALA A 679 -11.97 -23.51 -3.95
C ALA A 679 -11.19 -24.64 -4.65
N MET A 680 -9.88 -24.73 -4.40
CA MET A 680 -9.03 -25.78 -4.97
C MET A 680 -9.36 -27.15 -4.39
N HIS A 681 -9.62 -27.24 -3.08
CA HIS A 681 -10.11 -28.49 -2.47
C HIS A 681 -11.39 -28.97 -3.11
N ARG A 682 -12.37 -28.08 -3.34
CA ARG A 682 -13.63 -28.46 -4.00
C ARG A 682 -13.38 -28.98 -5.42
N ALA A 683 -12.58 -28.27 -6.21
CA ALA A 683 -12.26 -28.68 -7.59
C ALA A 683 -11.53 -30.04 -7.64
N ALA A 684 -10.58 -30.27 -6.73
CA ALA A 684 -9.86 -31.54 -6.61
C ALA A 684 -10.81 -32.70 -6.27
N ILE A 685 -11.70 -32.52 -5.27
CA ILE A 685 -12.68 -33.55 -4.89
C ILE A 685 -13.61 -33.87 -6.07
N GLU A 686 -14.21 -32.85 -6.68
CA GLU A 686 -15.12 -33.00 -7.82
C GLU A 686 -14.48 -33.78 -8.96
N THR A 687 -13.23 -33.44 -9.30
CA THR A 687 -12.52 -34.06 -10.42
C THR A 687 -12.07 -35.49 -10.11
N VAL A 688 -11.49 -35.73 -8.93
CA VAL A 688 -11.07 -37.09 -8.52
C VAL A 688 -12.26 -38.04 -8.47
N GLN A 689 -13.41 -37.59 -7.96
CA GLN A 689 -14.63 -38.40 -7.94
C GLN A 689 -15.16 -38.66 -9.35
N SER A 690 -15.17 -37.64 -10.21
CA SER A 690 -15.59 -37.81 -11.61
C SER A 690 -14.66 -38.77 -12.36
N ALA A 691 -13.36 -38.73 -12.10
CA ALA A 691 -12.37 -39.65 -12.65
C ALA A 691 -12.61 -41.09 -12.17
N LEU A 692 -12.80 -41.30 -10.87
CA LEU A 692 -13.14 -42.61 -10.29
C LEU A 692 -14.42 -43.19 -10.90
N ALA A 693 -15.48 -42.38 -11.01
CA ALA A 693 -16.74 -42.80 -11.60
C ALA A 693 -16.60 -43.26 -13.07
N ARG A 694 -15.74 -42.60 -13.85
CA ARG A 694 -15.43 -43.01 -15.24
C ARG A 694 -14.58 -44.29 -15.29
N LEU A 695 -13.54 -44.39 -14.46
CA LEU A 695 -12.61 -45.52 -14.49
C LEU A 695 -13.26 -46.82 -14.01
N LEU A 696 -14.13 -46.75 -12.98
CA LEU A 696 -14.86 -47.92 -12.46
C LEU A 696 -15.83 -48.55 -13.47
N GLN A 697 -16.21 -47.82 -14.54
CA GLN A 697 -17.06 -48.36 -15.61
C GLN A 697 -16.29 -49.20 -16.64
N SER A 698 -14.96 -49.29 -16.52
CA SER A 698 -14.07 -49.94 -17.50
C SER A 698 -13.11 -50.93 -16.84
N ALA A 699 -12.98 -52.13 -17.41
CA ALA A 699 -12.09 -53.18 -16.88
C ALA A 699 -10.61 -52.83 -17.13
N GLY A 700 -9.72 -53.14 -16.17
CA GLY A 700 -8.26 -52.98 -16.31
C GLY A 700 -7.64 -51.72 -15.65
N ASN A 701 -8.43 -50.89 -14.96
CA ASN A 701 -7.97 -49.63 -14.34
C ASN A 701 -7.69 -49.72 -12.83
N GLU A 702 -7.51 -50.93 -12.29
CA GLU A 702 -7.37 -51.19 -10.84
C GLU A 702 -6.26 -50.35 -10.18
N LYS A 703 -5.12 -50.18 -10.85
CA LYS A 703 -4.00 -49.36 -10.36
C LYS A 703 -4.37 -47.88 -10.26
N GLN A 704 -4.98 -47.31 -11.31
CA GLN A 704 -5.38 -45.90 -11.34
C GLN A 704 -6.50 -45.61 -10.34
N VAL A 705 -7.44 -46.54 -10.18
CA VAL A 705 -8.48 -46.46 -9.15
C VAL A 705 -7.84 -46.41 -7.76
N SER A 706 -6.89 -47.31 -7.47
CA SER A 706 -6.18 -47.32 -6.18
C SER A 706 -5.40 -46.03 -5.92
N GLU A 707 -4.72 -45.47 -6.93
CA GLU A 707 -4.00 -44.19 -6.81
C GLU A 707 -4.96 -43.01 -6.54
N LEU A 708 -6.12 -42.96 -7.20
CA LEU A 708 -7.12 -41.91 -6.96
C LEU A 708 -7.85 -42.08 -5.62
N GLU A 709 -8.07 -43.30 -5.14
CA GLU A 709 -8.57 -43.56 -3.79
C GLU A 709 -7.58 -43.09 -2.72
N ALA A 710 -6.28 -43.37 -2.90
CA ALA A 710 -5.23 -42.86 -2.04
C ALA A 710 -5.18 -41.32 -2.09
N THR A 711 -5.34 -40.74 -3.27
CA THR A 711 -5.41 -39.28 -3.47
C THR A 711 -6.58 -38.66 -2.70
N ALA A 712 -7.77 -39.27 -2.79
CA ALA A 712 -8.97 -38.82 -2.06
C ALA A 712 -8.79 -38.92 -0.54
N LYS A 713 -8.15 -39.97 -0.05
CA LYS A 713 -7.81 -40.14 1.38
C LYS A 713 -6.83 -39.06 1.84
N ARG A 714 -5.74 -38.85 1.10
CA ARG A 714 -4.75 -37.82 1.41
C ARG A 714 -5.33 -36.42 1.39
N LEU A 715 -6.21 -36.11 0.43
CA LEU A 715 -6.94 -34.84 0.40
C LEU A 715 -7.83 -34.65 1.64
N ALA A 716 -8.44 -35.73 2.16
CA ALA A 716 -9.21 -35.66 3.40
C ALA A 716 -8.32 -35.35 4.62
N GLU A 717 -7.12 -35.92 4.68
CA GLU A 717 -6.12 -35.61 5.71
C GLU A 717 -5.70 -34.13 5.66
N ILE A 718 -5.39 -33.61 4.47
CA ILE A 718 -5.03 -32.20 4.28
C ILE A 718 -6.19 -31.31 4.71
N ARG A 719 -7.43 -31.59 4.30
CA ARG A 719 -8.60 -30.81 4.74
C ARG A 719 -8.81 -30.86 6.26
N ALA A 720 -8.66 -32.03 6.89
CA ALA A 720 -8.80 -32.14 8.34
C ALA A 720 -7.73 -31.31 9.07
N ARG A 721 -6.51 -31.30 8.53
CA ARG A 721 -5.38 -30.52 9.06
C ARG A 721 -5.55 -29.01 8.92
N TYR A 722 -6.12 -28.54 7.82
CA TYR A 722 -6.17 -27.10 7.47
C TYR A 722 -7.54 -26.45 7.66
N LEU A 723 -8.61 -27.24 7.75
CA LEU A 723 -9.99 -26.73 7.86
C LEU A 723 -10.76 -27.41 9.01
N GLY A 724 -10.12 -28.28 9.80
CA GLY A 724 -10.76 -29.09 10.85
C GLY A 724 -11.51 -28.26 11.89
N GLY A 725 -12.65 -28.77 12.37
CA GLY A 725 -13.47 -28.02 13.32
C GLY A 725 -14.06 -26.73 12.75
N SER A 726 -14.25 -26.59 11.43
CA SER A 726 -14.96 -25.46 10.81
C SER A 726 -16.24 -25.90 10.11
N ALA A 727 -17.22 -24.99 10.02
CA ALA A 727 -18.44 -25.21 9.25
C ALA A 727 -18.13 -25.48 7.76
N THR A 728 -17.08 -24.84 7.25
CA THR A 728 -16.57 -25.06 5.89
C THR A 728 -16.08 -26.49 5.66
N ALA A 729 -15.36 -27.11 6.60
CA ALA A 729 -14.96 -28.51 6.47
C ALA A 729 -16.16 -29.46 6.51
N ALA A 730 -17.14 -29.22 7.40
CA ALA A 730 -18.38 -29.99 7.43
C ALA A 730 -19.14 -29.91 6.09
N ARG A 731 -19.24 -28.70 5.51
CA ARG A 731 -19.83 -28.49 4.18
C ARG A 731 -19.09 -29.27 3.09
N LEU A 732 -17.76 -29.22 3.04
CA LEU A 732 -16.98 -29.97 2.03
C LEU A 732 -17.15 -31.48 2.17
N ARG A 733 -17.26 -32.03 3.39
CA ARG A 733 -17.59 -33.44 3.63
C ARG A 733 -18.97 -33.80 3.10
N ALA A 734 -19.99 -33.00 3.46
CA ALA A 734 -21.35 -33.19 2.99
C ALA A 734 -21.48 -33.08 1.47
N GLU A 735 -20.79 -32.12 0.83
CA GLU A 735 -20.72 -32.00 -0.63
C GLU A 735 -20.14 -33.26 -1.28
N GLY A 736 -19.06 -33.82 -0.71
CA GLY A 736 -18.47 -35.06 -1.19
C GLY A 736 -19.39 -36.29 -1.06
N LEU A 737 -20.22 -36.35 -0.02
CA LEU A 737 -21.23 -37.41 0.18
C LEU A 737 -22.40 -37.27 -0.79
N LEU A 738 -22.89 -36.04 -1.01
CA LEU A 738 -23.92 -35.75 -2.00
C LEU A 738 -23.51 -36.21 -3.41
N GLN A 739 -22.26 -35.93 -3.80
CA GLN A 739 -21.74 -36.33 -5.10
C GLN A 739 -21.63 -37.85 -5.26
N ARG A 740 -21.44 -38.60 -4.16
CA ARG A 740 -21.49 -40.06 -4.13
C ARG A 740 -22.91 -40.62 -4.10
N GLY A 741 -23.94 -39.76 -4.08
CA GLY A 741 -25.34 -40.16 -4.05
C GLY A 741 -25.87 -40.52 -2.68
N ASP A 742 -25.23 -40.07 -1.58
CA ASP A 742 -25.70 -40.29 -0.20
C ASP A 742 -26.17 -38.97 0.46
N PRO A 743 -27.34 -38.44 0.07
CA PRO A 743 -27.87 -37.20 0.66
C PRO A 743 -28.25 -37.36 2.13
N GLY A 744 -28.57 -38.58 2.57
CA GLY A 744 -28.93 -38.85 3.96
C GLY A 744 -27.74 -38.73 4.90
N GLN A 745 -26.58 -39.27 4.50
CA GLN A 745 -25.34 -39.09 5.25
C GLN A 745 -24.84 -37.64 5.17
N ALA A 746 -24.98 -36.97 4.02
CA ALA A 746 -24.62 -35.57 3.88
C ALA A 746 -25.43 -34.63 4.80
N GLU A 747 -26.75 -34.86 4.89
CA GLU A 747 -27.61 -34.13 5.84
C GLU A 747 -27.17 -34.39 7.28
N ARG A 748 -26.88 -35.66 7.61
CA ARG A 748 -26.44 -36.07 8.94
C ARG A 748 -25.16 -35.36 9.35
N GLU A 749 -24.14 -35.29 8.47
CA GLU A 749 -22.90 -34.58 8.75
C GLU A 749 -23.12 -33.11 9.14
N LEU A 750 -24.01 -32.40 8.41
CA LEU A 750 -24.31 -30.99 8.69
C LEU A 750 -25.15 -30.83 9.96
N ARG A 751 -26.09 -31.74 10.22
CA ARG A 751 -26.90 -31.73 11.44
C ARG A 751 -26.08 -32.08 12.68
N ASP A 752 -25.17 -33.04 12.58
CA ASP A 752 -24.27 -33.42 13.66
C ASP A 752 -23.33 -32.25 13.99
N TYR A 753 -22.81 -31.55 12.98
CA TYR A 753 -22.09 -30.29 13.18
C TYR A 753 -22.93 -29.23 13.90
N MET A 754 -24.19 -29.03 13.48
CA MET A 754 -25.09 -28.05 14.11
C MET A 754 -25.59 -28.43 15.50
N ALA A 755 -25.64 -29.72 15.82
CA ALA A 755 -25.93 -30.21 17.16
C ALA A 755 -24.73 -30.00 18.09
N ALA A 756 -23.54 -30.23 17.55
CA ALA A 756 -22.27 -29.95 18.19
C ALA A 756 -22.04 -28.45 18.47
N ARG A 757 -22.54 -27.58 17.58
CA ARG A 757 -22.33 -26.13 17.60
C ARG A 757 -23.61 -25.35 17.34
N PRO A 758 -24.53 -25.30 18.31
CA PRO A 758 -25.84 -24.71 18.09
C PRO A 758 -25.81 -23.20 17.86
N ARG A 759 -24.73 -22.52 18.28
CA ARG A 759 -24.52 -21.07 18.20
C ARG A 759 -23.60 -20.62 17.05
N ASP A 760 -23.32 -21.50 16.09
CA ASP A 760 -22.55 -21.14 14.89
C ASP A 760 -23.48 -20.72 13.73
N PRO A 761 -23.52 -19.41 13.38
CA PRO A 761 -24.35 -18.94 12.27
C PRO A 761 -23.84 -19.43 10.90
N GLU A 762 -22.53 -19.66 10.72
CA GLU A 762 -21.98 -20.19 9.45
C GLU A 762 -22.50 -21.61 9.20
N GLY A 763 -22.53 -22.45 10.24
CA GLY A 763 -23.09 -23.79 10.18
C GLY A 763 -24.57 -23.81 9.77
N ALA A 764 -25.39 -22.93 10.35
CA ALA A 764 -26.81 -22.85 10.05
C ALA A 764 -27.05 -22.40 8.60
N LEU A 765 -26.25 -21.45 8.10
CA LEU A 765 -26.29 -21.02 6.70
C LEU A 765 -25.86 -22.14 5.74
N ASN A 766 -24.82 -22.92 6.09
CA ASN A 766 -24.39 -24.07 5.29
C ASN A 766 -25.48 -25.16 5.21
N LEU A 767 -26.18 -25.41 6.33
CA LEU A 767 -27.32 -26.33 6.36
C LEU A 767 -28.51 -25.80 5.54
N ALA A 768 -28.78 -24.49 5.59
CA ALA A 768 -29.82 -23.87 4.78
C ALA A 768 -29.51 -24.00 3.28
N ALA A 769 -28.28 -23.69 2.87
CA ALA A 769 -27.82 -23.82 1.49
C ALA A 769 -27.89 -25.28 0.99
N PHE A 770 -27.60 -26.26 1.86
CA PHE A 770 -27.80 -27.67 1.57
C PHE A 770 -29.27 -27.98 1.26
N PHE A 771 -30.22 -27.53 2.08
CA PHE A 771 -31.64 -27.78 1.84
C PHE A 771 -32.19 -27.07 0.62
N VAL A 772 -31.71 -25.86 0.31
CA VAL A 772 -32.03 -25.17 -0.95
C VAL A 772 -31.59 -26.01 -2.16
N LYS A 773 -30.38 -26.59 -2.12
CA LYS A 773 -29.89 -27.47 -3.18
C LYS A 773 -30.73 -28.73 -3.35
N GLN A 774 -31.22 -29.29 -2.24
CA GLN A 774 -32.11 -30.45 -2.22
C GLN A 774 -33.58 -30.10 -2.50
N GLN A 775 -33.91 -28.84 -2.80
CA GLN A 775 -35.26 -28.33 -3.03
C GLN A 775 -36.23 -28.54 -1.85
N ASN A 776 -35.70 -28.57 -0.62
CA ASN A 776 -36.49 -28.67 0.60
C ASN A 776 -36.66 -27.28 1.25
N ASP A 777 -37.61 -26.51 0.72
CA ASP A 777 -37.80 -25.10 1.11
C ASP A 777 -38.13 -24.92 2.59
N SER A 778 -38.91 -25.83 3.18
CA SER A 778 -39.33 -25.73 4.59
C SER A 778 -38.11 -25.82 5.51
N ALA A 779 -37.28 -26.85 5.31
CA ALA A 779 -36.07 -27.05 6.11
C ALA A 779 -35.03 -25.93 5.88
N ALA A 780 -34.94 -25.40 4.66
CA ALA A 780 -34.10 -24.25 4.36
C ALA A 780 -34.55 -22.99 5.12
N LEU A 781 -35.85 -22.71 5.16
CA LEU A 781 -36.41 -21.56 5.89
C LEU A 781 -36.14 -21.66 7.40
N GLU A 782 -36.32 -22.84 7.99
CA GLU A 782 -36.00 -23.10 9.40
C GLU A 782 -34.53 -22.84 9.69
N ALA A 783 -33.63 -23.28 8.81
CA ALA A 783 -32.19 -23.08 8.96
C ALA A 783 -31.78 -21.60 8.81
N TYR A 784 -32.36 -20.84 7.87
CA TYR A 784 -32.15 -19.40 7.76
C TYR A 784 -32.63 -18.64 9.00
N GLN A 785 -33.83 -18.96 9.46
CA GLN A 785 -34.38 -18.34 10.66
C GLN A 785 -33.47 -18.61 11.86
N ARG A 786 -33.00 -19.86 12.01
CA ARG A 786 -32.01 -20.22 13.04
C ARG A 786 -30.73 -19.40 12.91
N ALA A 787 -30.18 -19.22 11.71
CA ALA A 787 -28.98 -18.41 11.50
C ALA A 787 -29.20 -16.96 11.95
N ALA A 788 -30.31 -16.33 11.55
CA ALA A 788 -30.63 -14.96 11.93
C ALA A 788 -30.83 -14.80 13.44
N THR A 789 -31.52 -15.75 14.09
CA THR A 789 -31.68 -15.78 15.54
C THR A 789 -30.32 -15.89 16.23
N VAL A 790 -29.46 -16.83 15.81
CA VAL A 790 -28.13 -17.02 16.40
C VAL A 790 -27.28 -15.75 16.29
N LEU A 791 -27.34 -15.02 15.17
CA LEU A 791 -26.62 -13.75 15.01
C LEU A 791 -27.06 -12.70 16.02
N ILE A 792 -28.36 -12.55 16.24
CA ILE A 792 -28.89 -11.59 17.22
C ILE A 792 -28.50 -12.00 18.63
N LEU A 793 -28.57 -13.29 18.96
CA LEU A 793 -28.20 -13.81 20.28
C LEU A 793 -26.70 -13.73 20.55
N ALA A 794 -25.89 -13.78 19.51
CA ALA A 794 -24.44 -13.68 19.57
C ALA A 794 -23.95 -12.23 19.78
N ALA A 795 -24.82 -11.22 19.62
CA ALA A 795 -24.45 -9.81 19.76
C ALA A 795 -24.13 -9.47 21.23
N PRO A 796 -22.87 -9.18 21.59
CA PRO A 796 -22.49 -8.97 22.97
C PRO A 796 -22.85 -7.54 23.46
N ARG A 797 -23.03 -6.58 22.54
CA ARG A 797 -23.26 -5.15 22.83
C ARG A 797 -24.04 -4.42 21.74
N ASP A 798 -24.65 -3.28 22.09
CA ASP A 798 -25.36 -2.40 21.15
C ASP A 798 -24.45 -1.76 20.08
N ALA A 799 -23.12 -1.71 20.29
CA ALA A 799 -22.19 -1.13 19.32
C ALA A 799 -22.05 -1.95 18.02
N GLU A 800 -22.34 -3.26 18.06
CA GLU A 800 -22.28 -4.15 16.89
C GLU A 800 -23.66 -4.30 16.20
N ARG A 801 -24.68 -3.62 16.73
CA ARG A 801 -26.10 -3.70 16.33
C ARG A 801 -26.34 -3.40 14.86
N GLU A 802 -25.68 -2.39 14.29
CA GLU A 802 -25.87 -2.02 12.88
C GLU A 802 -25.36 -3.09 11.92
N ALA A 803 -24.16 -3.65 12.20
CA ALA A 803 -23.57 -4.70 11.38
C ALA A 803 -24.42 -5.98 11.39
N ILE A 804 -24.85 -6.41 12.57
CA ILE A 804 -25.71 -7.59 12.74
C ILE A 804 -27.09 -7.38 12.11
N SER A 805 -27.67 -6.18 12.24
CA SER A 805 -28.97 -5.87 11.64
C SER A 805 -28.91 -5.93 10.11
N GLY A 806 -27.82 -5.46 9.50
CA GLY A 806 -27.57 -5.61 8.06
C GLY A 806 -27.56 -7.08 7.63
N GLN A 807 -26.83 -7.94 8.35
CA GLN A 807 -26.76 -9.38 8.07
C GLN A 807 -28.11 -10.08 8.22
N VAL A 808 -28.89 -9.73 9.26
CA VAL A 808 -30.25 -10.26 9.47
C VAL A 808 -31.17 -9.84 8.33
N GLY A 809 -31.06 -8.60 7.84
CA GLY A 809 -31.77 -8.14 6.65
C GLY A 809 -31.45 -8.95 5.41
N GLU A 810 -30.18 -9.28 5.18
CA GLU A 810 -29.76 -10.13 4.06
C GLU A 810 -30.35 -11.55 4.16
N ILE A 811 -30.33 -12.18 5.35
CA ILE A 811 -30.95 -13.49 5.58
C ILE A 811 -32.46 -13.44 5.32
N ALA A 812 -33.14 -12.40 5.77
CA ALA A 812 -34.56 -12.20 5.50
C ALA A 812 -34.83 -12.11 3.99
N GLY A 813 -33.96 -11.39 3.25
CA GLY A 813 -33.99 -11.33 1.79
C GLY A 813 -33.87 -12.71 1.14
N GLN A 814 -32.97 -13.58 1.64
CA GLN A 814 -32.83 -14.95 1.14
C GLN A 814 -34.09 -15.80 1.39
N MET A 815 -34.69 -15.71 2.57
CA MET A 815 -35.93 -16.41 2.91
C MET A 815 -37.10 -15.97 2.01
N MET A 816 -37.20 -14.66 1.76
CA MET A 816 -38.22 -14.10 0.87
C MET A 816 -38.05 -14.60 -0.56
N ALA A 817 -36.82 -14.56 -1.08
CA ALA A 817 -36.47 -15.03 -2.41
C ALA A 817 -36.86 -16.51 -2.60
N LEU A 818 -36.58 -17.36 -1.61
CA LEU A 818 -36.94 -18.78 -1.62
C LEU A 818 -38.46 -19.00 -1.68
N LYS A 819 -39.24 -18.31 -0.84
CA LYS A 819 -40.71 -18.48 -0.82
C LYS A 819 -41.41 -17.91 -2.04
N LEU A 820 -40.94 -16.79 -2.59
CA LEU A 820 -41.45 -16.26 -3.87
C LEU A 820 -41.24 -17.26 -5.02
N PHE A 821 -40.08 -17.91 -5.03
CA PHE A 821 -39.79 -18.94 -6.02
C PHE A 821 -40.67 -20.18 -5.82
N ALA A 822 -40.90 -20.59 -4.57
CA ALA A 822 -41.84 -21.67 -4.25
C ALA A 822 -43.25 -21.40 -4.82
N MET A 823 -43.74 -20.17 -4.73
CA MET A 823 -45.02 -19.75 -5.32
C MET A 823 -45.00 -19.81 -6.86
N GLY A 824 -43.89 -19.43 -7.49
CA GLY A 824 -43.72 -19.51 -8.94
C GLY A 824 -43.76 -20.94 -9.50
N ARG A 825 -43.41 -21.96 -8.69
CA ARG A 825 -43.48 -23.39 -9.04
C ARG A 825 -44.90 -23.95 -9.06
N ALA A 826 -45.87 -23.32 -8.39
CA ALA A 826 -47.25 -23.80 -8.36
C ALA A 826 -47.90 -23.57 -9.75
N GLU A 827 -48.23 -24.64 -10.46
CA GLU A 827 -48.88 -24.56 -11.78
C GLU A 827 -50.22 -23.81 -11.69
N GLY A 828 -50.42 -22.81 -12.58
CA GLY A 828 -51.75 -22.27 -12.89
C GLY A 828 -52.21 -20.99 -12.17
N GLY A 829 -51.32 -20.22 -11.56
CA GLY A 829 -51.69 -18.95 -10.90
C GLY A 829 -51.90 -17.78 -11.86
N ASP A 830 -53.05 -17.10 -11.78
CA ASP A 830 -53.26 -15.77 -12.38
C ASP A 830 -52.38 -14.70 -11.71
N ALA A 831 -51.95 -13.69 -12.46
CA ALA A 831 -51.00 -12.65 -12.05
C ALA A 831 -51.43 -11.94 -10.76
N ASP A 832 -52.73 -11.63 -10.65
CA ASP A 832 -53.31 -10.98 -9.49
C ASP A 832 -53.28 -11.88 -8.24
N ASN A 833 -53.34 -13.20 -8.43
CA ASN A 833 -53.23 -14.15 -7.33
C ASN A 833 -51.78 -14.29 -6.85
N LEU A 834 -50.82 -14.37 -7.77
CA LEU A 834 -49.40 -14.42 -7.43
C LEU A 834 -48.92 -13.13 -6.74
N MET A 835 -49.35 -11.97 -7.23
CA MET A 835 -49.08 -10.68 -6.58
C MET A 835 -49.68 -10.60 -5.19
N ARG A 836 -50.92 -11.07 -5.00
CA ARG A 836 -51.60 -11.09 -3.70
C ARG A 836 -50.92 -12.03 -2.69
N GLN A 837 -50.59 -13.26 -3.11
CA GLN A 837 -49.87 -14.23 -2.28
C GLN A 837 -48.48 -13.70 -1.89
N SER A 838 -47.82 -13.01 -2.81
CA SER A 838 -46.56 -12.34 -2.52
C SER A 838 -46.70 -11.18 -1.53
N ASP A 839 -47.75 -10.35 -1.61
CA ASP A 839 -47.98 -9.24 -0.68
C ASP A 839 -48.42 -9.76 0.70
N GLU A 840 -49.09 -10.90 0.76
CA GLU A 840 -49.39 -11.62 2.01
C GLU A 840 -48.11 -12.18 2.64
N LEU A 841 -47.19 -12.70 1.82
CA LEU A 841 -45.91 -13.17 2.30
C LEU A 841 -45.03 -12.05 2.88
N LEU A 842 -45.00 -10.87 2.25
CA LEU A 842 -44.30 -9.70 2.78
C LEU A 842 -44.82 -9.34 4.18
N ARG A 843 -46.14 -9.31 4.34
CA ARG A 843 -46.80 -9.06 5.63
C ARG A 843 -46.53 -10.17 6.65
N TRP A 844 -46.42 -11.42 6.20
CA TRP A 844 -46.02 -12.55 7.05
C TRP A 844 -44.59 -12.38 7.56
N LEU A 845 -43.63 -12.03 6.70
CA LEU A 845 -42.23 -11.78 7.12
C LEU A 845 -42.12 -10.57 8.07
N GLU A 846 -42.87 -9.49 7.82
CA GLU A 846 -42.87 -8.33 8.72
C GLU A 846 -43.39 -8.66 10.13
N ARG A 847 -44.26 -9.67 10.26
CA ARG A 847 -44.92 -10.02 11.52
C ARG A 847 -44.32 -11.23 12.23
N GLU A 848 -44.19 -12.35 11.52
CA GLU A 848 -43.81 -13.63 12.11
C GLU A 848 -42.30 -13.81 12.18
N PHE A 849 -41.56 -13.43 11.12
CA PHE A 849 -40.10 -13.52 11.14
C PHE A 849 -39.50 -12.56 12.18
N THR A 850 -39.94 -11.30 12.21
CA THR A 850 -39.52 -10.33 13.25
C THR A 850 -39.87 -10.78 14.66
N GLY A 851 -41.02 -11.43 14.84
CA GLY A 851 -41.42 -12.04 16.12
C GLY A 851 -40.48 -13.16 16.54
N ALA A 852 -40.10 -14.02 15.59
CA ALA A 852 -39.32 -15.23 15.85
C ALA A 852 -37.79 -14.99 15.94
N LEU A 853 -37.28 -13.86 15.45
CA LEU A 853 -35.85 -13.49 15.53
C LEU A 853 -35.30 -13.46 16.96
N PHE A 854 -36.15 -13.11 17.93
CA PHE A 854 -35.80 -13.05 19.35
C PHE A 854 -36.24 -14.30 20.11
N THR A 855 -36.74 -15.32 19.42
CA THR A 855 -37.10 -16.60 20.04
C THR A 855 -36.03 -17.64 19.72
N PRO A 856 -35.30 -18.16 20.72
CA PRO A 856 -34.23 -19.12 20.48
C PRO A 856 -34.76 -20.44 19.87
N PRO A 857 -33.99 -21.09 18.98
CA PRO A 857 -34.46 -22.24 18.18
C PRO A 857 -34.75 -23.51 18.99
N ASP A 858 -34.17 -23.62 20.19
CA ASP A 858 -34.20 -24.78 21.09
C ASP A 858 -35.01 -24.53 22.37
N GLY A 859 -35.65 -23.35 22.50
CA GLY A 859 -36.43 -22.98 23.67
C GLY A 859 -35.60 -22.64 24.92
N THR A 860 -34.28 -22.50 24.79
CA THR A 860 -33.42 -22.07 25.90
C THR A 860 -33.72 -20.60 26.30
N PRO A 861 -33.72 -20.21 27.59
CA PRO A 861 -33.98 -18.83 27.99
C PRO A 861 -32.96 -17.83 27.40
N LEU A 862 -33.44 -16.66 26.97
CA LEU A 862 -32.63 -15.52 26.54
C LEU A 862 -31.87 -14.91 27.73
N ASP A 863 -30.70 -15.43 28.07
CA ASP A 863 -29.90 -14.84 29.16
C ASP A 863 -29.12 -13.57 28.75
N THR A 864 -29.35 -12.99 27.57
CA THR A 864 -28.46 -11.95 27.00
C THR A 864 -29.10 -10.62 26.60
N LEU A 865 -30.43 -10.49 26.47
CA LEU A 865 -31.06 -9.20 26.11
C LEU A 865 -32.17 -8.82 27.10
N SER A 866 -32.06 -7.64 27.71
CA SER A 866 -33.16 -7.08 28.49
C SER A 866 -34.35 -6.72 27.59
N GLN A 867 -35.55 -6.69 28.17
CA GLN A 867 -36.77 -6.30 27.44
C GLN A 867 -36.65 -4.90 26.78
N ALA A 868 -35.89 -4.00 27.39
CA ALA A 868 -35.61 -2.68 26.84
C ALA A 868 -34.69 -2.76 25.60
N GLN A 869 -33.62 -3.55 25.67
CA GLN A 869 -32.71 -3.77 24.54
C GLN A 869 -33.43 -4.45 23.38
N GLU A 870 -34.27 -5.44 23.64
CA GLU A 870 -35.07 -6.09 22.60
C GLU A 870 -35.97 -5.07 21.87
N GLN A 871 -36.68 -4.20 22.61
CA GLN A 871 -37.52 -3.16 22.02
C GLN A 871 -36.71 -2.16 21.19
N THR A 872 -35.53 -1.77 21.69
CA THR A 872 -34.61 -0.89 20.99
C THR A 872 -34.09 -1.54 19.71
N TRP A 873 -33.66 -2.80 19.75
CA TRP A 873 -33.21 -3.56 18.59
C TRP A 873 -34.30 -3.70 17.53
N ARG A 874 -35.53 -4.05 17.96
CA ARG A 874 -36.70 -4.09 17.08
C ARG A 874 -36.87 -2.75 16.37
N LYS A 875 -37.03 -1.65 17.13
CA LYS A 875 -37.45 -0.34 16.61
C LYS A 875 -36.36 0.41 15.84
N GLU A 876 -35.14 0.42 16.35
CA GLU A 876 -34.08 1.33 15.87
C GLU A 876 -33.10 0.68 14.90
N SER A 877 -33.13 -0.65 14.72
CA SER A 877 -32.10 -1.33 13.92
C SER A 877 -32.64 -2.45 13.03
N ILE A 878 -33.37 -3.41 13.59
CA ILE A 878 -33.93 -4.50 12.80
C ILE A 878 -34.99 -3.96 11.83
N TYR A 879 -36.03 -3.25 12.28
CA TYR A 879 -37.04 -2.73 11.35
C TYR A 879 -36.47 -1.85 10.22
N PRO A 880 -35.56 -0.88 10.49
CA PRO A 880 -34.92 -0.13 9.41
C PRO A 880 -34.08 -0.98 8.45
N ALA A 881 -33.33 -1.97 8.94
CA ALA A 881 -32.52 -2.85 8.08
C ALA A 881 -33.40 -3.76 7.21
N LEU A 882 -34.52 -4.21 7.74
CA LEU A 882 -35.56 -4.90 6.99
C LEU A 882 -36.16 -3.94 5.95
N GLU A 883 -36.64 -2.77 6.34
CA GLU A 883 -37.21 -1.78 5.40
C GLU A 883 -36.26 -1.42 4.24
N ALA A 884 -34.97 -1.24 4.54
CA ALA A 884 -33.92 -1.00 3.55
C ALA A 884 -33.72 -2.16 2.57
N THR A 885 -33.88 -3.41 3.04
CA THR A 885 -33.79 -4.60 2.19
C THR A 885 -35.06 -4.81 1.35
N TRP A 886 -36.22 -4.41 1.88
CA TRP A 886 -37.53 -4.60 1.24
C TRP A 886 -37.77 -3.64 0.08
N ALA A 887 -37.41 -2.36 0.18
CA ALA A 887 -37.80 -1.35 -0.81
C ALA A 887 -37.23 -1.63 -2.23
N PRO A 888 -35.94 -1.93 -2.43
CA PRO A 888 -35.39 -2.28 -3.74
C PRO A 888 -35.92 -3.64 -4.24
N PHE A 889 -36.14 -4.57 -3.31
CA PHE A 889 -36.61 -5.92 -3.64
C PHE A 889 -38.08 -5.93 -4.09
N ALA A 890 -38.94 -5.08 -3.50
CA ALA A 890 -40.32 -4.91 -3.91
C ALA A 890 -40.44 -4.39 -5.35
N GLU A 891 -39.51 -3.53 -5.78
CA GLU A 891 -39.39 -3.03 -7.16
C GLU A 891 -38.88 -4.12 -8.11
N GLN A 892 -37.82 -4.83 -7.74
CA GLN A 892 -37.25 -5.94 -8.53
C GLN A 892 -38.25 -7.11 -8.70
N ARG A 893 -39.00 -7.43 -7.63
CA ARG A 893 -40.08 -8.43 -7.60
C ARG A 893 -41.13 -8.15 -8.65
N ARG A 894 -41.59 -6.89 -8.76
CA ARG A 894 -42.61 -6.50 -9.72
C ARG A 894 -42.12 -6.76 -11.15
N GLY A 895 -40.89 -6.36 -11.45
CA GLY A 895 -40.25 -6.64 -12.74
C GLY A 895 -40.06 -8.14 -13.04
N MET A 896 -39.65 -8.94 -12.04
CA MET A 896 -39.50 -10.40 -12.19
C MET A 896 -40.83 -11.10 -12.47
N LEU A 897 -41.89 -10.77 -11.71
CA LEU A 897 -43.22 -11.36 -11.90
C LEU A 897 -43.83 -10.95 -13.25
N GLU A 898 -43.71 -9.67 -13.64
CA GLU A 898 -44.14 -9.17 -14.94
C GLU A 898 -43.43 -9.90 -16.10
N HIS A 899 -42.12 -10.15 -15.98
CA HIS A 899 -41.34 -10.87 -16.99
C HIS A 899 -41.71 -12.36 -17.07
N TYR A 900 -41.90 -13.01 -15.92
CA TYR A 900 -42.33 -14.41 -15.83
C TYR A 900 -43.69 -14.65 -16.50
N ILE A 901 -44.62 -13.71 -16.32
CA ILE A 901 -45.96 -13.74 -16.94
C ILE A 901 -45.89 -13.63 -18.47
N GLN A 902 -44.91 -12.91 -19.01
CA GLN A 902 -44.78 -12.66 -20.45
C GLN A 902 -44.19 -13.84 -21.23
N GLU A 903 -43.19 -14.56 -20.71
CA GLU A 903 -42.43 -15.53 -21.51
C GLU A 903 -42.96 -16.98 -21.49
N ARG A 904 -43.70 -17.39 -20.44
CA ARG A 904 -44.35 -18.72 -20.25
C ARG A 904 -43.60 -19.94 -20.82
N ASN A 905 -42.27 -20.01 -20.68
CA ASN A 905 -41.47 -21.13 -21.18
C ASN A 905 -40.43 -21.64 -20.17
N GLU A 906 -40.07 -22.92 -20.29
CA GLU A 906 -39.14 -23.61 -19.37
C GLU A 906 -37.72 -23.01 -19.38
N GLN A 907 -37.26 -22.45 -20.51
CA GLN A 907 -35.92 -21.85 -20.62
C GLN A 907 -35.82 -20.51 -19.86
N ALA A 908 -36.89 -19.73 -19.81
CA ALA A 908 -36.99 -18.52 -19.00
C ALA A 908 -36.94 -18.86 -17.52
N LEU A 909 -37.72 -19.87 -17.10
CA LEU A 909 -37.70 -20.38 -15.73
C LEU A 909 -36.32 -20.90 -15.31
N SER A 910 -35.62 -21.61 -16.21
CA SER A 910 -34.27 -22.13 -15.95
C SER A 910 -33.22 -21.01 -15.80
N ARG A 911 -33.30 -19.96 -16.63
CA ARG A 911 -32.41 -18.78 -16.54
C ARG A 911 -32.64 -17.99 -15.25
N GLU A 912 -33.90 -17.80 -14.85
CA GLU A 912 -34.23 -17.17 -13.57
C GLU A 912 -33.79 -18.03 -12.37
N TRP A 913 -33.86 -19.35 -12.49
CA TRP A 913 -33.34 -20.27 -11.48
C TRP A 913 -31.82 -20.17 -11.29
N GLU A 914 -31.08 -20.00 -12.37
CA GLU A 914 -29.64 -19.79 -12.32
C GLU A 914 -29.28 -18.41 -11.74
N ARG A 915 -30.00 -17.34 -12.13
CA ARG A 915 -29.85 -16.00 -11.52
C ARG A 915 -30.09 -16.02 -10.01
N MET A 916 -31.15 -16.68 -9.57
CA MET A 916 -31.51 -16.79 -8.16
C MET A 916 -30.49 -17.59 -7.36
N ARG A 917 -30.02 -18.73 -7.88
CA ARG A 917 -28.94 -19.50 -7.23
C ARG A 917 -27.65 -18.70 -7.11
N ASN A 918 -27.28 -17.95 -8.15
CA ASN A 918 -26.09 -17.12 -8.14
C ASN A 918 -26.21 -15.97 -7.13
N MET A 919 -27.36 -15.29 -7.09
CA MET A 919 -27.65 -14.25 -6.11
C MET A 919 -27.62 -14.80 -4.69
N HIS A 920 -28.26 -15.95 -4.47
CA HIS A 920 -28.27 -16.63 -3.18
C HIS A 920 -26.85 -16.99 -2.72
N GLN A 921 -26.05 -17.60 -3.59
CA GLN A 921 -24.68 -17.97 -3.31
C GLN A 921 -23.81 -16.73 -2.99
N ALA A 922 -23.95 -15.65 -3.76
CA ALA A 922 -23.20 -14.41 -3.53
C ALA A 922 -23.56 -13.75 -2.19
N MET A 923 -24.86 -13.69 -1.84
CA MET A 923 -25.31 -13.16 -0.54
C MET A 923 -24.81 -14.02 0.62
N THR A 924 -24.90 -15.34 0.54
CA THR A 924 -24.39 -16.24 1.60
C THR A 924 -22.89 -16.06 1.80
N GLN A 925 -22.11 -15.96 0.71
CA GLN A 925 -20.68 -15.70 0.79
C GLN A 925 -20.36 -14.35 1.45
N ARG A 926 -21.14 -13.31 1.14
CA ARG A 926 -21.00 -11.99 1.74
C ARG A 926 -21.28 -11.99 3.23
N ILE A 927 -22.38 -12.64 3.64
CA ILE A 927 -22.75 -12.79 5.06
C ILE A 927 -21.62 -13.52 5.79
N VAL A 928 -21.21 -14.69 5.31
CA VAL A 928 -20.17 -15.52 5.93
C VAL A 928 -18.84 -14.77 6.08
N ALA A 929 -18.44 -13.98 5.08
CA ALA A 929 -17.18 -13.22 5.12
C ALA A 929 -17.15 -12.13 6.21
N GLN A 930 -18.30 -11.75 6.77
CA GLN A 930 -18.43 -10.70 7.78
C GLN A 930 -18.78 -11.23 9.18
N LEU A 931 -18.83 -12.55 9.36
CA LEU A 931 -19.17 -13.16 10.64
C LEU A 931 -17.98 -13.11 11.62
N SER A 932 -18.17 -12.48 12.77
CA SER A 932 -17.33 -12.69 13.96
C SER A 932 -17.92 -13.79 14.84
N THR A 933 -17.07 -14.48 15.59
CA THR A 933 -17.50 -15.50 16.55
C THR A 933 -17.44 -14.97 17.98
N THR A 934 -18.40 -15.38 18.81
CA THR A 934 -18.34 -15.17 20.27
C THR A 934 -17.31 -16.10 20.90
N TRP A 935 -16.99 -15.87 22.17
CA TRP A 935 -16.11 -16.77 22.92
C TRP A 935 -16.56 -18.22 22.88
N GLN A 936 -17.85 -18.45 23.05
CA GLN A 936 -18.39 -19.80 23.04
C GLN A 936 -18.18 -20.47 21.68
N GLY A 937 -18.43 -19.75 20.58
CA GLY A 937 -18.21 -20.27 19.23
C GLY A 937 -16.73 -20.61 18.97
N ALA A 938 -15.80 -19.76 19.43
CA ALA A 938 -14.37 -20.05 19.31
C ALA A 938 -13.91 -21.20 20.22
N ALA A 939 -14.45 -21.31 21.43
CA ALA A 939 -14.20 -22.43 22.33
C ALA A 939 -14.65 -23.76 21.70
N GLU A 940 -15.86 -23.79 21.12
CA GLU A 940 -16.35 -24.92 20.33
C GLU A 940 -15.43 -25.17 19.11
N ALA A 941 -14.98 -24.11 18.42
CA ALA A 941 -13.99 -24.19 17.33
C ALA A 941 -12.76 -25.02 17.73
N MET A 942 -12.12 -24.63 18.83
CA MET A 942 -10.93 -25.28 19.39
C MET A 942 -11.19 -26.72 19.82
N LEU A 943 -12.29 -26.96 20.53
CA LEU A 943 -12.64 -28.27 21.07
C LEU A 943 -12.79 -29.34 19.98
N TYR A 944 -13.53 -29.04 18.90
CA TYR A 944 -13.69 -30.01 17.82
C TYR A 944 -12.50 -30.05 16.87
N ALA A 945 -11.76 -28.96 16.69
CA ALA A 945 -10.57 -28.98 15.84
C ALA A 945 -9.57 -30.05 16.29
N LEU A 946 -9.32 -30.14 17.60
CA LEU A 946 -8.46 -31.20 18.16
C LEU A 946 -8.96 -32.60 17.80
N ASN A 947 -10.26 -32.85 17.95
CA ASN A 947 -10.84 -34.16 17.64
C ASN A 947 -10.77 -34.46 16.14
N ASP A 948 -11.20 -33.54 15.28
CA ASP A 948 -11.20 -33.71 13.82
C ASP A 948 -9.79 -33.98 13.29
N ILE A 949 -8.82 -33.19 13.74
CA ILE A 949 -7.41 -33.37 13.39
C ILE A 949 -6.99 -34.75 13.87
N TRP A 950 -7.18 -35.11 15.13
CA TRP A 950 -6.72 -36.39 15.66
C TRP A 950 -7.31 -37.60 14.93
N GLN A 951 -8.62 -37.61 14.68
CA GLN A 951 -9.29 -38.71 13.99
C GLN A 951 -8.68 -38.98 12.60
N SER A 952 -8.17 -37.94 11.93
CA SER A 952 -7.49 -38.10 10.64
C SER A 952 -6.12 -38.80 10.74
N TYR A 953 -5.42 -38.69 11.88
CA TYR A 953 -4.12 -39.33 12.11
C TYR A 953 -4.22 -40.70 12.79
N LEU A 954 -5.35 -41.00 13.44
CA LEU A 954 -5.54 -42.21 14.25
C LEU A 954 -5.20 -43.53 13.50
N PRO A 955 -5.59 -43.74 12.23
CA PRO A 955 -5.24 -44.97 11.52
C PRO A 955 -3.71 -45.15 11.37
N ARG A 956 -3.02 -44.09 10.91
CA ARG A 956 -1.56 -44.08 10.76
C ARG A 956 -0.87 -44.27 12.12
N TRP A 957 -1.45 -43.73 13.19
CA TRP A 957 -0.92 -43.85 14.54
C TRP A 957 -0.96 -45.29 15.07
N GLN A 958 -2.07 -46.00 14.84
CA GLN A 958 -2.25 -47.39 15.25
C GLN A 958 -1.28 -48.32 14.54
N GLU A 959 -0.96 -48.03 13.28
CA GLU A 959 -0.01 -48.79 12.46
C GLU A 959 1.47 -48.45 12.76
N THR A 960 1.74 -47.30 13.38
CA THR A 960 3.11 -46.83 13.66
C THR A 960 3.65 -47.39 14.98
N PRO A 961 4.84 -48.04 15.00
CA PRO A 961 5.53 -48.47 16.22
C PRO A 961 5.75 -47.33 17.22
N ALA A 962 5.72 -47.63 18.52
CA ALA A 962 5.72 -46.59 19.58
C ALA A 962 6.94 -45.65 19.56
N ASP A 963 8.10 -46.17 19.15
CA ASP A 963 9.37 -45.45 19.01
C ASP A 963 9.44 -44.53 17.79
N ALA A 964 8.53 -44.69 16.82
CA ALA A 964 8.47 -43.89 15.58
C ALA A 964 7.34 -42.84 15.58
N ARG A 965 6.60 -42.69 16.69
CA ARG A 965 5.42 -41.80 16.79
C ARG A 965 5.74 -40.33 16.97
N GLY A 966 6.97 -39.97 17.37
CA GLY A 966 7.34 -38.60 17.70
C GLY A 966 7.12 -37.58 16.57
N ASP A 967 7.36 -37.96 15.32
CA ASP A 967 7.13 -37.07 14.17
C ASP A 967 5.64 -36.80 13.95
N MET A 968 4.80 -37.82 14.17
CA MET A 968 3.35 -37.67 14.06
C MET A 968 2.78 -36.77 15.16
N GLU A 969 3.30 -36.88 16.39
CA GLU A 969 2.91 -36.01 17.50
C GLU A 969 3.19 -34.54 17.16
N ALA A 970 4.36 -34.25 16.57
CA ALA A 970 4.71 -32.90 16.13
C ALA A 970 3.75 -32.39 15.04
N GLU A 971 3.42 -33.21 14.04
CA GLU A 971 2.47 -32.84 12.98
C GLU A 971 1.08 -32.46 13.53
N VAL A 972 0.57 -33.25 14.48
CA VAL A 972 -0.72 -33.00 15.14
C VAL A 972 -0.63 -31.72 15.97
N CYS A 973 0.46 -31.52 16.72
CA CYS A 973 0.60 -30.34 17.55
C CYS A 973 0.54 -29.04 16.75
N GLU A 974 1.22 -28.97 15.60
CA GLU A 974 1.18 -27.77 14.77
C GLU A 974 -0.18 -27.56 14.09
N ALA A 975 -0.89 -28.64 13.75
CA ALA A 975 -2.22 -28.53 13.18
C ALA A 975 -3.22 -27.95 14.19
N VAL A 976 -3.18 -28.42 15.44
CA VAL A 976 -4.05 -27.94 16.52
C VAL A 976 -3.74 -26.49 16.86
N ALA A 977 -2.45 -26.15 16.98
CA ALA A 977 -1.98 -24.79 17.20
C ALA A 977 -2.55 -23.80 16.17
N ARG A 978 -2.48 -24.15 14.89
CA ARG A 978 -3.05 -23.33 13.80
C ARG A 978 -4.56 -23.18 13.91
N ALA A 979 -5.29 -24.26 14.20
CA ALA A 979 -6.74 -24.18 14.34
C ALA A 979 -7.16 -23.30 15.54
N VAL A 980 -6.41 -23.34 16.64
CA VAL A 980 -6.61 -22.44 17.79
C VAL A 980 -6.34 -20.99 17.39
N GLU A 981 -5.27 -20.74 16.64
CA GLU A 981 -4.94 -19.41 16.13
C GLU A 981 -6.04 -18.86 15.21
N GLU A 982 -6.56 -19.65 14.27
CA GLU A 982 -7.67 -19.25 13.40
C GLU A 982 -8.95 -18.98 14.18
N ALA A 983 -9.28 -19.82 15.16
CA ALA A 983 -10.42 -19.61 16.05
C ALA A 983 -10.28 -18.30 16.84
N ASN A 984 -9.07 -18.02 17.34
CA ASN A 984 -8.77 -16.77 18.01
C ASN A 984 -8.90 -15.56 17.09
N GLN A 985 -8.47 -15.64 15.84
CA GLN A 985 -8.56 -14.54 14.88
C GLN A 985 -10.01 -14.15 14.55
N ARG A 986 -10.96 -15.10 14.61
CA ARG A 986 -12.39 -14.85 14.36
C ARG A 986 -13.14 -14.29 15.57
N LEU A 987 -12.53 -14.28 16.76
CA LEU A 987 -13.14 -13.73 17.97
C LEU A 987 -13.36 -12.22 17.87
N ALA A 988 -14.56 -11.78 18.24
CA ALA A 988 -14.83 -10.35 18.42
C ALA A 988 -13.94 -9.75 19.52
N ALA A 989 -13.35 -8.59 19.28
CA ALA A 989 -12.40 -7.98 20.23
C ALA A 989 -13.04 -7.68 21.60
N CYS A 990 -14.34 -7.34 21.61
CA CYS A 990 -15.11 -7.02 22.81
C CYS A 990 -15.22 -8.21 23.79
N GLU A 991 -15.11 -9.44 23.30
CA GLU A 991 -15.10 -10.66 24.10
C GLU A 991 -13.88 -10.70 25.03
N LEU A 992 -12.72 -10.21 24.59
CA LEU A 992 -11.46 -10.36 25.33
C LEU A 992 -11.12 -9.13 26.19
N GLU A 993 -12.05 -8.18 26.36
CA GLU A 993 -11.76 -6.90 27.02
C GLU A 993 -11.36 -7.05 28.50
N ALA A 994 -12.00 -7.95 29.24
CA ALA A 994 -11.71 -8.14 30.66
C ALA A 994 -10.29 -8.68 30.87
N GLU A 995 -9.89 -9.69 30.09
CA GLU A 995 -8.55 -10.26 30.11
C GLU A 995 -7.51 -9.27 29.61
N THR A 996 -7.83 -8.52 28.55
CA THR A 996 -6.99 -7.44 28.03
C THR A 996 -6.70 -6.39 29.09
N ALA A 997 -7.71 -5.98 29.86
CA ALA A 997 -7.53 -4.99 30.94
C ALA A 997 -6.60 -5.52 32.05
N VAL A 998 -6.75 -6.79 32.45
CA VAL A 998 -5.87 -7.44 33.44
C VAL A 998 -4.44 -7.50 32.93
N LEU A 999 -4.24 -7.97 31.69
CA LEU A 999 -2.91 -8.11 31.09
C LEU A 999 -2.23 -6.75 30.90
N LYS A 1000 -2.98 -5.73 30.46
CA LYS A 1000 -2.48 -4.36 30.33
C LYS A 1000 -2.05 -3.79 31.69
N ALA A 1001 -2.82 -4.03 32.75
CA ALA A 1001 -2.46 -3.62 34.10
C ALA A 1001 -1.20 -4.34 34.62
N GLN A 1002 -1.03 -5.62 34.27
CA GLN A 1002 0.14 -6.39 34.69
C GLN A 1002 1.40 -5.99 33.92
N LEU A 1003 1.32 -5.89 32.59
CA LEU A 1003 2.48 -5.71 31.71
C LEU A 1003 2.85 -4.24 31.46
N GLY A 1004 1.94 -3.28 31.69
CA GLY A 1004 2.23 -1.85 31.50
C GLY A 1004 2.70 -1.55 30.08
N ASP A 1005 3.79 -0.80 29.93
CA ASP A 1005 4.37 -0.42 28.63
C ASP A 1005 4.74 -1.62 27.75
N ILE A 1006 5.06 -2.77 28.37
CA ILE A 1006 5.34 -4.00 27.63
C ILE A 1006 4.13 -4.39 26.79
N TRP A 1007 2.91 -4.27 27.33
CA TRP A 1007 1.67 -4.60 26.61
C TRP A 1007 1.51 -3.79 25.32
N GLU A 1008 1.84 -2.51 25.36
CA GLU A 1008 1.72 -1.62 24.19
C GLU A 1008 2.79 -1.92 23.13
N ALA A 1009 3.92 -2.50 23.52
CA ALA A 1009 4.96 -2.96 22.61
C ALA A 1009 4.69 -4.34 21.98
N LEU A 1010 3.66 -5.07 22.44
CA LEU A 1010 3.26 -6.35 21.87
C LEU A 1010 2.41 -6.17 20.62
N ALA A 1011 2.63 -7.03 19.62
CA ALA A 1011 1.81 -7.09 18.43
C ALA A 1011 0.37 -7.50 18.79
N GLU A 1012 -0.60 -7.13 17.95
CA GLU A 1012 -2.02 -7.49 18.15
C GLU A 1012 -2.21 -9.00 18.33
N GLN A 1013 -1.47 -9.81 17.57
CA GLN A 1013 -1.57 -11.27 17.61
C GLN A 1013 -1.09 -11.85 18.95
N GLU A 1014 0.04 -11.36 19.48
CA GLU A 1014 0.56 -11.75 20.79
C GLU A 1014 -0.41 -11.37 21.90
N ARG A 1015 -0.94 -10.14 21.86
CA ARG A 1015 -1.93 -9.66 22.82
C ARG A 1015 -3.18 -10.53 22.81
N ARG A 1016 -3.63 -10.92 21.62
CA ARG A 1016 -4.80 -11.79 21.45
C ARG A 1016 -4.55 -13.18 22.04
N HIS A 1017 -3.42 -13.82 21.74
CA HIS A 1017 -3.06 -15.11 22.35
C HIS A 1017 -3.00 -15.03 23.87
N LEU A 1018 -2.36 -14.00 24.44
CA LEU A 1018 -2.31 -13.82 25.89
C LEU A 1018 -3.70 -13.65 26.50
N ALA A 1019 -4.56 -12.84 25.89
CA ALA A 1019 -5.92 -12.63 26.37
C ALA A 1019 -6.77 -13.91 26.30
N CYS A 1020 -6.69 -14.66 25.20
CA CYS A 1020 -7.33 -15.97 25.06
C CYS A 1020 -6.80 -16.96 26.09
N ALA A 1021 -5.49 -17.00 26.33
CA ALA A 1021 -4.91 -17.87 27.35
C ALA A 1021 -5.47 -17.60 28.74
N TYR A 1022 -5.55 -16.31 29.13
CA TYR A 1022 -6.11 -15.90 30.42
C TYR A 1022 -7.60 -16.22 30.53
N ARG A 1023 -8.35 -16.17 29.42
CA ARG A 1023 -9.78 -16.53 29.43
C ARG A 1023 -9.96 -18.04 29.55
N CYS A 1024 -9.20 -18.82 28.78
CA CYS A 1024 -9.16 -20.29 28.85
C CYS A 1024 -8.77 -20.80 30.25
N LEU A 1025 -7.84 -20.14 30.95
CA LEU A 1025 -7.45 -20.51 32.32
C LEU A 1025 -8.61 -20.47 33.32
N LYS A 1026 -9.63 -19.66 33.06
CA LYS A 1026 -10.80 -19.51 33.95
C LYS A 1026 -11.88 -20.57 33.68
N GLN A 1027 -11.69 -21.44 32.69
CA GLN A 1027 -12.67 -22.44 32.28
C GLN A 1027 -12.03 -23.83 32.25
N ASP A 1028 -12.52 -24.73 33.09
CA ASP A 1028 -11.91 -26.06 33.28
C ASP A 1028 -11.79 -26.87 31.99
N GLU A 1029 -12.79 -26.78 31.11
CA GLU A 1029 -12.87 -27.49 29.83
C GLU A 1029 -11.88 -26.96 28.78
N LEU A 1030 -11.45 -25.70 28.93
CA LEU A 1030 -10.56 -25.02 27.99
C LEU A 1030 -9.15 -24.82 28.53
N MET A 1031 -8.88 -25.25 29.76
CA MET A 1031 -7.62 -24.97 30.43
C MET A 1031 -6.40 -25.47 29.62
N ARG A 1032 -6.56 -26.57 28.87
CA ARG A 1032 -5.50 -27.05 27.97
C ARG A 1032 -5.15 -26.05 26.87
N TYR A 1033 -6.13 -25.32 26.31
CA TYR A 1033 -5.91 -24.32 25.27
C TYR A 1033 -5.22 -23.08 25.81
N ALA A 1034 -5.35 -22.79 27.12
CA ALA A 1034 -4.51 -21.77 27.75
C ALA A 1034 -3.02 -22.10 27.60
N GLY A 1035 -2.65 -23.37 27.79
CA GLY A 1035 -1.27 -23.80 27.59
C GLY A 1035 -0.78 -23.70 26.15
N LEU A 1036 -1.69 -23.90 25.18
CA LEU A 1036 -1.40 -23.68 23.77
C LEU A 1036 -1.21 -22.21 23.45
N ASP A 1037 -2.14 -21.34 23.87
CA ASP A 1037 -2.08 -19.91 23.59
C ASP A 1037 -0.90 -19.22 24.28
N PHE A 1038 -0.56 -19.61 25.51
CA PHE A 1038 0.67 -19.13 26.15
C PHE A 1038 1.92 -19.54 25.36
N GLY A 1039 1.96 -20.80 24.91
CA GLY A 1039 3.04 -21.27 24.05
C GLY A 1039 3.12 -20.54 22.73
N LEU A 1040 1.99 -20.30 22.06
CA LEU A 1040 1.88 -19.56 20.80
C LEU A 1040 2.35 -18.11 20.93
N ALA A 1041 2.00 -17.43 22.02
CA ALA A 1041 2.47 -16.07 22.30
C ALA A 1041 4.02 -16.04 22.38
N VAL A 1042 4.62 -16.97 23.12
CA VAL A 1042 6.08 -17.11 23.25
C VAL A 1042 6.73 -17.51 21.92
N GLU A 1043 6.12 -18.44 21.19
CA GLU A 1043 6.56 -18.91 19.88
C GLU A 1043 6.63 -17.76 18.88
N TRP A 1044 5.55 -16.99 18.77
CA TRP A 1044 5.48 -15.80 17.94
C TRP A 1044 6.57 -14.80 18.31
N SER A 1045 6.76 -14.55 19.61
CA SER A 1045 7.77 -13.62 20.12
C SER A 1045 9.18 -13.99 19.68
N LEU A 1046 9.57 -15.25 19.88
CA LEU A 1046 10.89 -15.75 19.51
C LEU A 1046 11.06 -15.80 17.99
N LEU A 1047 10.06 -16.30 17.27
CA LEU A 1047 10.13 -16.44 15.82
C LEU A 1047 10.30 -15.07 15.15
N LYS A 1048 9.43 -14.12 15.46
CA LYS A 1048 9.40 -12.80 14.81
C LYS A 1048 10.56 -11.89 15.21
N ARG A 1049 11.04 -11.98 16.45
CA ARG A 1049 12.07 -11.05 16.96
C ARG A 1049 13.48 -11.63 16.95
N ILE A 1050 13.63 -12.95 16.88
CA ILE A 1050 14.94 -13.61 16.89
C ILE A 1050 15.19 -14.41 15.59
N PHE A 1051 14.35 -15.40 15.30
CA PHE A 1051 14.71 -16.42 14.31
C PHE A 1051 14.45 -16.01 12.86
N GLU A 1052 13.38 -15.29 12.56
CA GLU A 1052 13.13 -14.73 11.21
C GLU A 1052 14.20 -13.70 10.80
N PRO A 1053 14.57 -12.71 11.64
CA PRO A 1053 15.69 -11.81 11.32
C PRO A 1053 17.01 -12.55 11.07
N LEU A 1054 17.31 -13.59 11.84
CA LEU A 1054 18.53 -14.40 11.65
C LEU A 1054 18.48 -15.25 10.38
N GLN A 1055 17.33 -15.82 10.06
CA GLN A 1055 17.14 -16.55 8.82
C GLN A 1055 17.34 -15.63 7.62
N GLN A 1056 16.74 -14.44 7.65
CA GLN A 1056 16.93 -13.43 6.62
C GLN A 1056 18.41 -13.04 6.49
N TRP A 1057 19.07 -12.75 7.62
CA TRP A 1057 20.49 -12.43 7.64
C TRP A 1057 21.35 -13.56 7.05
N CYS A 1058 21.09 -14.81 7.41
CA CYS A 1058 21.78 -15.97 6.82
C CYS A 1058 21.57 -16.06 5.32
N GLN A 1059 20.32 -15.93 4.85
CA GLN A 1059 20.00 -16.00 3.43
C GLN A 1059 20.66 -14.86 2.63
N ASP A 1060 20.88 -13.71 3.26
CA ASP A 1060 21.57 -12.57 2.65
C ASP A 1060 23.10 -12.76 2.61
N GLN A 1061 23.70 -13.37 3.64
CA GLN A 1061 25.17 -13.49 3.77
C GLN A 1061 25.76 -14.78 3.16
N ILE A 1062 24.99 -15.88 3.12
CA ILE A 1062 25.45 -17.18 2.62
C ILE A 1062 25.82 -17.16 1.13
N PRO A 1063 25.10 -16.43 0.24
CA PRO A 1063 25.51 -16.26 -1.17
C PRO A 1063 26.82 -15.45 -1.30
N GLY A 1064 27.96 -16.09 -1.05
CA GLY A 1064 29.28 -15.46 -1.10
C GLY A 1064 30.30 -16.02 -0.10
N ASP A 1065 29.86 -16.77 0.91
CA ASP A 1065 30.71 -17.29 1.97
C ASP A 1065 30.44 -18.78 2.23
N ARG A 1066 31.26 -19.64 1.58
CA ARG A 1066 31.18 -21.10 1.76
C ARG A 1066 31.52 -21.57 3.17
N VAL A 1067 32.36 -20.81 3.90
CA VAL A 1067 32.75 -21.16 5.26
C VAL A 1067 31.56 -20.94 6.20
N LEU A 1068 30.84 -19.83 6.03
CA LEU A 1068 29.60 -19.57 6.73
C LEU A 1068 28.51 -20.59 6.36
N GLU A 1069 28.36 -20.95 5.09
CA GLU A 1069 27.40 -21.97 4.65
C GLU A 1069 27.69 -23.33 5.33
N ASP A 1070 28.94 -23.76 5.35
CA ASP A 1070 29.34 -25.03 5.98
C ASP A 1070 29.20 -24.97 7.51
N ALA A 1071 29.48 -23.82 8.13
CA ALA A 1071 29.25 -23.60 9.57
C ALA A 1071 27.75 -23.65 9.92
N VAL A 1072 26.88 -23.01 9.12
CA VAL A 1072 25.42 -23.00 9.32
C VAL A 1072 24.83 -24.40 9.10
N LYS A 1073 25.29 -25.14 8.08
CA LYS A 1073 24.88 -26.54 7.83
C LYS A 1073 25.17 -27.47 9.02
N GLN A 1074 26.21 -27.19 9.78
CA GLN A 1074 26.57 -27.98 10.96
C GLN A 1074 25.70 -27.69 12.19
N THR A 1075 24.86 -26.64 12.14
CA THR A 1075 23.94 -26.30 13.23
C THR A 1075 22.63 -27.09 13.14
N VAL A 1076 21.97 -27.30 14.29
CA VAL A 1076 20.65 -27.96 14.35
C VAL A 1076 19.57 -27.13 13.64
N LEU A 1077 19.78 -25.82 13.51
CA LEU A 1077 18.91 -24.88 12.82
C LEU A 1077 19.33 -24.63 11.36
N GLY A 1078 20.33 -25.34 10.86
CA GLY A 1078 20.96 -25.06 9.55
C GLY A 1078 19.96 -25.08 8.40
N GLU A 1079 19.12 -26.11 8.33
CA GLU A 1079 18.07 -26.23 7.29
C GLU A 1079 17.05 -25.09 7.36
N TYR A 1080 16.76 -24.55 8.56
CA TYR A 1080 15.91 -23.38 8.73
C TYR A 1080 16.62 -22.11 8.25
N PHE A 1081 17.85 -21.84 8.70
CA PHE A 1081 18.61 -20.66 8.26
C PHE A 1081 18.93 -20.65 6.77
N LEU A 1082 19.05 -21.83 6.15
CA LEU A 1082 19.22 -21.98 4.69
C LEU A 1082 17.92 -21.84 3.89
N GLY A 1083 16.77 -21.63 4.55
CA GLY A 1083 15.46 -21.50 3.89
C GLY A 1083 14.89 -22.81 3.34
N ARG A 1084 15.49 -23.95 3.65
CA ARG A 1084 15.04 -25.29 3.22
C ARG A 1084 13.90 -25.83 4.10
N ARG A 1085 13.74 -25.28 5.30
CA ARG A 1085 12.63 -25.55 6.23
C ARG A 1085 11.85 -24.27 6.50
N ARG A 1086 10.52 -24.30 6.27
CA ARG A 1086 9.62 -23.13 6.37
C ARG A 1086 9.15 -22.76 7.78
N GLY A 1087 9.30 -23.65 8.76
CA GLY A 1087 8.80 -23.44 10.12
C GLY A 1087 9.73 -24.00 11.18
N LEU A 1088 9.73 -23.36 12.33
CA LEU A 1088 10.59 -23.71 13.46
C LEU A 1088 9.73 -23.95 14.70
N SER A 1089 9.84 -25.14 15.29
CA SER A 1089 9.05 -25.46 16.48
C SER A 1089 9.55 -24.67 17.69
N LEU A 1090 8.63 -24.30 18.57
CA LEU A 1090 8.95 -23.63 19.83
C LEU A 1090 10.07 -24.34 20.61
N GLY A 1091 10.13 -25.67 20.58
CA GLY A 1091 11.18 -26.45 21.27
C GLY A 1091 12.60 -26.21 20.71
N LEU A 1092 12.75 -26.12 19.38
CA LEU A 1092 14.04 -25.80 18.76
C LEU A 1092 14.46 -24.36 19.03
N MET A 1093 13.52 -23.43 18.92
CA MET A 1093 13.74 -22.01 19.23
C MET A 1093 14.18 -21.82 20.67
N SER A 1094 13.43 -22.43 21.59
CA SER A 1094 13.68 -22.31 23.02
C SER A 1094 15.03 -22.87 23.41
N ARG A 1095 15.40 -24.04 22.86
CA ARG A 1095 16.71 -24.65 23.12
C ARG A 1095 17.85 -23.75 22.65
N ALA A 1096 17.79 -23.28 21.41
CA ALA A 1096 18.83 -22.43 20.84
C ALA A 1096 18.91 -21.06 21.55
N PHE A 1097 17.77 -20.48 21.90
CA PHE A 1097 17.71 -19.23 22.67
C PHE A 1097 18.30 -19.40 24.08
N VAL A 1098 17.98 -20.50 24.77
CA VAL A 1098 18.50 -20.78 26.12
C VAL A 1098 19.99 -21.11 26.10
N GLU A 1099 20.47 -21.84 25.09
CA GLU A 1099 21.91 -22.03 24.86
C GLU A 1099 22.62 -20.69 24.71
N ALA A 1100 22.07 -19.78 23.89
CA ALA A 1100 22.62 -18.45 23.69
C ALA A 1100 22.64 -17.60 24.98
N LEU A 1101 21.61 -17.68 25.82
CA LEU A 1101 21.54 -16.97 27.10
C LEU A 1101 22.53 -17.50 28.15
N ARG A 1102 22.92 -18.78 28.07
CA ARG A 1102 23.80 -19.44 29.05
C ARG A 1102 25.28 -19.42 28.66
N ALA A 1103 25.58 -19.21 27.38
CA ALA A 1103 26.93 -19.18 26.85
C ALA A 1103 27.74 -17.98 27.40
N GLU A 1104 29.04 -18.20 27.60
CA GLU A 1104 30.02 -17.15 27.90
C GLU A 1104 30.35 -16.34 26.63
N GLU A 1105 30.88 -15.13 26.78
CA GLU A 1105 31.38 -14.36 25.63
C GLU A 1105 32.50 -15.14 24.92
N GLY A 1106 32.32 -15.45 23.64
CA GLY A 1106 33.28 -16.20 22.84
C GLY A 1106 32.99 -17.70 22.67
N ASP A 1107 31.80 -18.19 23.01
CA ASP A 1107 31.38 -19.58 22.74
C ASP A 1107 31.60 -19.95 21.26
N PRO A 1108 32.27 -21.07 20.93
CA PRO A 1108 32.65 -21.41 19.56
C PRO A 1108 31.47 -21.88 18.69
N SER A 1109 30.27 -22.09 19.25
CA SER A 1109 29.10 -22.57 18.52
C SER A 1109 28.53 -21.49 17.58
N PRO A 1110 28.49 -21.72 16.26
CA PRO A 1110 28.02 -20.71 15.29
C PRO A 1110 26.59 -20.23 15.57
N GLN A 1111 25.68 -21.15 15.91
CA GLN A 1111 24.28 -20.79 16.23
C GLN A 1111 24.18 -19.88 17.47
N VAL A 1112 25.03 -20.09 18.48
CA VAL A 1112 25.04 -19.30 19.71
C VAL A 1112 25.53 -17.89 19.42
N GLN A 1113 26.63 -17.75 18.66
CA GLN A 1113 27.18 -16.44 18.30
C GLN A 1113 26.18 -15.61 17.51
N MET A 1114 25.51 -16.22 16.52
CA MET A 1114 24.49 -15.55 15.72
C MET A 1114 23.33 -15.03 16.57
N ILE A 1115 22.76 -15.90 17.43
CA ILE A 1115 21.63 -15.52 18.29
C ILE A 1115 22.04 -14.42 19.28
N ARG A 1116 23.22 -14.53 19.90
CA ARG A 1116 23.73 -13.49 20.81
C ARG A 1116 23.98 -12.16 20.12
N SER A 1117 24.52 -12.18 18.90
CA SER A 1117 24.74 -10.97 18.11
C SER A 1117 23.43 -10.24 17.82
N LEU A 1118 22.39 -10.98 17.44
CA LEU A 1118 21.08 -10.37 17.23
C LEU A 1118 20.48 -9.85 18.54
N ILE A 1119 20.54 -10.63 19.63
CA ILE A 1119 20.09 -10.16 20.94
C ILE A 1119 20.78 -8.85 21.32
N ASN A 1120 22.10 -8.75 21.17
CA ASN A 1120 22.86 -7.53 21.46
C ASN A 1120 22.46 -6.32 20.59
N SER A 1121 21.87 -6.56 19.41
CA SER A 1121 21.35 -5.49 18.54
C SER A 1121 19.96 -5.00 18.94
N MET A 1122 19.26 -5.68 19.88
CA MET A 1122 17.95 -5.25 20.37
C MET A 1122 18.11 -4.06 21.34
N PRO A 1123 17.14 -3.13 21.40
CA PRO A 1123 17.26 -1.87 22.16
C PRO A 1123 17.72 -2.06 23.61
N ARG A 1124 17.20 -3.06 24.31
CA ARG A 1124 17.60 -3.41 25.67
C ARG A 1124 18.07 -4.86 25.76
N GLY A 1125 18.59 -5.41 24.66
CA GLY A 1125 18.93 -6.81 24.52
C GLY A 1125 20.00 -7.31 25.50
N ALA A 1126 20.94 -6.43 25.89
CA ALA A 1126 21.94 -6.75 26.91
C ALA A 1126 21.32 -7.18 28.26
N GLN A 1127 20.10 -6.71 28.57
CA GLN A 1127 19.37 -7.05 29.80
C GLN A 1127 18.81 -8.49 29.80
N LEU A 1128 18.78 -9.14 28.63
CA LEU A 1128 18.42 -10.56 28.53
C LEU A 1128 19.48 -11.47 29.14
N PHE A 1129 20.75 -11.06 29.12
CA PHE A 1129 21.84 -11.81 29.71
C PHE A 1129 21.85 -11.61 31.23
N PRO A 1130 21.52 -12.65 32.01
CA PRO A 1130 21.36 -12.51 33.44
C PRO A 1130 22.72 -12.27 34.12
N ALA A 1131 22.76 -11.39 35.11
CA ALA A 1131 23.97 -11.10 35.90
C ALA A 1131 24.48 -12.33 36.69
N SER A 1132 23.64 -13.36 36.87
CA SER A 1132 24.04 -14.64 37.48
C SER A 1132 23.64 -15.84 36.62
N GLY A 1133 24.55 -16.82 36.49
CA GLY A 1133 24.27 -18.07 35.78
C GLY A 1133 23.14 -18.91 36.39
N LYS A 1134 22.71 -18.62 37.63
CA LYS A 1134 21.54 -19.25 38.26
C LYS A 1134 20.22 -18.76 37.64
N GLN A 1135 20.10 -17.46 37.38
CA GLN A 1135 18.89 -16.86 36.80
C GLN A 1135 18.70 -17.29 35.33
N GLY A 1136 19.78 -17.38 34.54
CA GLY A 1136 19.72 -17.95 33.17
C GLY A 1136 19.37 -19.43 33.13
N LYS A 1137 19.84 -20.21 34.12
CA LYS A 1137 19.39 -21.59 34.31
C LYS A 1137 17.89 -21.65 34.62
N GLN A 1138 17.39 -20.77 35.48
CA GLN A 1138 15.97 -20.71 35.84
C GLN A 1138 15.08 -20.28 34.67
N ARG A 1139 15.41 -19.21 33.95
CA ARG A 1139 14.69 -18.78 32.73
C ARG A 1139 14.62 -19.89 31.68
N GLY A 1140 15.72 -20.62 31.48
CA GLY A 1140 15.73 -21.77 30.58
C GLY A 1140 14.83 -22.92 31.05
N LYS A 1141 14.83 -23.26 32.35
CA LYS A 1141 13.89 -24.25 32.91
C LYS A 1141 12.43 -23.83 32.74
N ASN A 1142 12.14 -22.53 32.93
CA ASN A 1142 10.80 -21.99 32.72
C ASN A 1142 10.37 -22.14 31.25
N LEU A 1143 11.25 -21.83 30.31
CA LEU A 1143 10.96 -21.96 28.88
C LEU A 1143 10.81 -23.42 28.44
N ASP A 1144 11.66 -24.33 28.93
CA ASP A 1144 11.53 -25.78 28.72
C ASP A 1144 10.17 -26.27 29.24
N ARG A 1145 9.73 -25.77 30.41
CA ARG A 1145 8.44 -26.11 31.00
C ARG A 1145 7.26 -25.57 30.19
N ILE A 1146 7.36 -24.35 29.66
CA ILE A 1146 6.36 -23.79 28.73
C ILE A 1146 6.25 -24.68 27.49
N CYS A 1147 7.38 -25.08 26.89
CA CYS A 1147 7.41 -25.97 25.73
C CYS A 1147 6.77 -27.33 26.02
N GLU A 1148 7.13 -27.95 27.13
CA GLU A 1148 6.60 -29.25 27.56
C GLU A 1148 5.08 -29.18 27.72
N LEU A 1149 4.58 -28.17 28.45
CA LEU A 1149 3.15 -28.02 28.69
C LEU A 1149 2.38 -27.69 27.42
N ARG A 1150 2.89 -26.80 26.55
CA ARG A 1150 2.31 -26.52 25.23
C ARG A 1150 2.14 -27.79 24.41
N ASN A 1151 3.18 -28.62 24.30
CA ASN A 1151 3.14 -29.85 23.52
C ASN A 1151 2.17 -30.88 24.13
N ARG A 1152 2.18 -31.04 25.46
CA ARG A 1152 1.21 -31.92 26.13
C ARG A 1152 -0.24 -31.44 25.96
N CYS A 1153 -0.46 -30.13 25.95
CA CYS A 1153 -1.78 -29.55 25.71
C CYS A 1153 -2.30 -29.79 24.29
N ALA A 1154 -1.42 -29.98 23.31
CA ALA A 1154 -1.80 -30.38 21.95
C ALA A 1154 -1.94 -31.90 21.79
N HIS A 1155 -1.43 -32.71 22.73
CA HIS A 1155 -1.46 -34.16 22.61
C HIS A 1155 -2.89 -34.72 22.83
N PRO A 1156 -3.47 -35.45 21.87
CA PRO A 1156 -4.88 -35.89 21.95
C PRO A 1156 -5.08 -37.17 22.78
N GLY A 1157 -4.07 -38.05 22.89
CA GLY A 1157 -4.17 -39.34 23.58
C GLY A 1157 -3.58 -39.38 24.99
N GLY A 1158 -3.21 -38.23 25.57
CA GLY A 1158 -2.58 -38.14 26.89
C GLY A 1158 -3.48 -37.37 27.85
N GLU A 1159 -3.45 -37.72 29.13
CA GLU A 1159 -4.13 -36.90 30.14
C GLU A 1159 -3.61 -35.46 30.04
N PRO A 1160 -4.51 -34.45 29.93
CA PRO A 1160 -4.10 -33.06 29.89
C PRO A 1160 -3.25 -32.77 31.14
N PRO A 1161 -2.26 -31.86 31.05
CA PRO A 1161 -1.50 -31.49 32.24
C PRO A 1161 -2.44 -31.08 33.39
N GLU A 1162 -2.05 -31.42 34.62
CA GLU A 1162 -2.84 -31.09 35.80
C GLU A 1162 -3.18 -29.59 35.82
N ALA A 1163 -4.39 -29.25 36.28
CA ALA A 1163 -4.87 -27.88 36.33
C ALA A 1163 -3.89 -26.92 37.04
N ALA A 1164 -3.23 -27.39 38.10
CA ALA A 1164 -2.21 -26.63 38.82
C ALA A 1164 -0.99 -26.29 37.94
N ALA A 1165 -0.58 -27.20 37.05
CA ALA A 1165 0.52 -26.96 36.11
C ALA A 1165 0.14 -25.95 35.02
N LEU A 1166 -1.12 -25.96 34.57
CA LEU A 1166 -1.63 -25.01 33.58
C LEU A 1166 -1.82 -23.61 34.18
N GLN A 1167 -2.32 -23.52 35.42
CA GLN A 1167 -2.38 -22.25 36.15
C GLN A 1167 -0.99 -21.67 36.40
N ALA A 1168 0.03 -22.50 36.61
CA ALA A 1168 1.40 -22.02 36.77
C ALA A 1168 1.96 -21.36 35.49
N LEU A 1169 1.37 -21.59 34.30
CA LEU A 1169 1.85 -20.98 33.05
C LEU A 1169 1.67 -19.46 33.03
N SER A 1170 0.60 -18.91 33.64
CA SER A 1170 0.46 -17.45 33.71
C SER A 1170 1.63 -16.81 34.45
N ARG A 1171 2.14 -17.46 35.49
CA ARG A 1171 3.37 -17.05 36.20
C ARG A 1171 4.61 -17.14 35.32
N LEU A 1172 4.79 -18.26 34.63
CA LEU A 1172 5.95 -18.48 33.77
C LEU A 1172 6.01 -17.53 32.57
N VAL A 1173 4.85 -17.05 32.10
CA VAL A 1173 4.77 -16.22 30.89
C VAL A 1173 4.60 -14.72 31.22
N VAL A 1174 3.82 -14.37 32.25
CA VAL A 1174 3.40 -12.98 32.51
C VAL A 1174 3.62 -12.52 33.97
N GLU A 1175 3.19 -13.30 34.97
CA GLU A 1175 3.05 -12.78 36.35
C GLU A 1175 4.36 -12.70 37.14
N ASP A 1176 5.34 -13.59 36.90
CA ASP A 1176 6.63 -13.56 37.60
C ASP A 1176 7.46 -12.36 37.14
N GLU A 1177 7.56 -11.32 37.99
CA GLU A 1177 8.23 -10.06 37.68
C GLU A 1177 9.70 -10.20 37.25
N GLU A 1178 10.39 -11.25 37.68
CA GLU A 1178 11.82 -11.43 37.43
C GLU A 1178 12.13 -12.44 36.30
N ASN A 1179 11.34 -13.51 36.23
CA ASN A 1179 11.60 -14.67 35.37
C ASN A 1179 10.44 -15.03 34.42
N GLY A 1180 9.34 -14.28 34.44
CA GLY A 1180 8.25 -14.41 33.47
C GLY A 1180 8.71 -14.04 32.07
N PHE A 1181 8.35 -14.83 31.06
CA PHE A 1181 8.83 -14.65 29.68
C PHE A 1181 8.70 -13.21 29.19
N TYR A 1182 7.48 -12.64 29.23
CA TYR A 1182 7.25 -11.27 28.76
C TYR A 1182 7.83 -10.20 29.69
N ARG A 1183 8.17 -10.53 30.95
CA ARG A 1183 8.81 -9.59 31.87
C ARG A 1183 10.25 -9.33 31.48
N TYR A 1184 11.03 -10.38 31.19
CA TYR A 1184 12.41 -10.18 30.75
C TYR A 1184 12.51 -9.96 29.23
N PHE A 1185 11.77 -10.73 28.42
CA PHE A 1185 11.84 -10.65 26.96
C PHE A 1185 11.15 -9.40 26.41
N GLY A 1186 9.97 -9.06 26.94
CA GLY A 1186 9.23 -7.86 26.52
C GLY A 1186 9.97 -6.57 26.87
N GLN A 1187 10.65 -6.51 28.03
CA GLN A 1187 11.49 -5.35 28.38
C GLN A 1187 12.64 -5.14 27.40
N ALA A 1188 13.26 -6.22 26.90
CA ALA A 1188 14.33 -6.12 25.90
C ALA A 1188 13.87 -5.48 24.57
N CYS A 1189 12.55 -5.49 24.33
CA CYS A 1189 11.91 -4.95 23.14
C CYS A 1189 11.43 -3.50 23.30
N LEU A 1190 11.47 -2.93 24.51
CA LEU A 1190 11.05 -1.53 24.74
C LEU A 1190 12.10 -0.57 24.22
N GLU A 1191 11.65 0.49 23.55
CA GLU A 1191 12.51 1.59 23.11
C GLU A 1191 13.24 2.23 24.31
N GLU A 1192 14.49 2.66 24.11
CA GLU A 1192 15.18 3.47 25.12
C GLU A 1192 14.54 4.86 25.17
N GLN A 1193 14.10 5.29 26.35
CA GLN A 1193 13.70 6.68 26.53
C GLN A 1193 14.94 7.55 26.33
N ALA A 1194 14.90 8.45 25.33
CA ALA A 1194 15.99 9.36 25.02
C ALA A 1194 16.38 10.17 26.27
N GLY A 1195 17.49 9.77 26.90
CA GLY A 1195 17.86 10.26 28.22
C GLY A 1195 19.22 9.76 28.67
N GLY A 1196 20.27 10.17 27.96
CA GLY A 1196 21.63 10.26 28.49
C GLY A 1196 22.58 9.11 28.14
N ASN A 1197 23.48 9.41 27.20
CA ASN A 1197 24.80 8.80 26.99
C ASN A 1197 24.88 7.26 27.00
N ARG A 1198 25.14 6.68 25.82
CA ARG A 1198 26.23 5.72 25.66
C ARG A 1198 26.71 5.62 24.21
N ALA A 1199 28.04 5.64 24.12
CA ALA A 1199 28.88 5.41 22.95
C ALA A 1199 29.04 3.91 22.65
#